data_AF-A0A658IJC4-F1
#
_entry.id   AF-A0A658IJC4-F1
#
_cell.length_a   1.000
_cell.length_b   1.000
_cell.length_c   1.000
_cell.angle_alpha   90.00
_cell.angle_beta   90.00
_cell.angle_gamma   90.00
#
_symmetry.space_group_name_H-M   'P 1'
#
loop_
_entity.id
_entity.type
_entity.pdbx_description
1 polymer ?
#
loop_
_entity_poly.entity_id
_entity_poly.type
_entity_poly.pdbx_seq_one_letter_code
_entity_poly.pdbx_strand_id
1 'polypeptide(L)'
;MDKIEVRGARTHNLKNINLVIPRDKLIVVTGLSGSGKSSLAFDTLYAEGQRRYVESLSAYARQFLSLMEKPDVDHIEGLSPAISIEQKSTSHNPRSTVGTITEIHDYLRLLFARVGEPRCPDHDVPLAAQTVSQMVDNVLSQPEGKRLMLLAPIIKERKGEHTKTLENLASQGYIRARIDGEVCDLSDPPKLELQKKHTIEVVIDRFKVRNDLSQRLAESFETALELSGGTAVVADMDDEKAEELLFSANFACPICGYSMRELEPRLFSFNNPAGACPTCDGLGVQQYFDPDRVIQNPDLSLAGGAIRGWDRRNFYYFQMLKSLAEHYKFDVDAPWASLSANVHKVVLYGSGKENIEFKYMNDRGDTSVRRHPFEGVLHNMERRYKETESSAVREELAKFISNRPCASCEGTRLNREARHVFVENTPLPAISDMSIGHAMDFFTNLKLSGQRAKIAEKVLKEIGDRLKFLVNVGLNYLTLSRSAETLSGGEAQRIRLASQIGAGLVGVMYVLDEPSIGLHQRDNERLLGTLIHLRNLGNTVIVVEHDEDAIRAADHVIDIGPGAGVHGGEVVAEGPLEAIMAVPESLTGQYMSGKRKIEVPKQRVPANPEKVLKLTGARGNNLKDVTLTLPVGLFTCITGVSGSGKSTLINDTLFPIAQRQLNGATIAEPAPYRDIQGLEHFDKVIDIDQSPIGRTPRSNPATYTGVFTPVRELFAGVPESRSRGYTPGRFSFNVRGGRCEACQGDGVIKVEMHFLPDIYVPCDQCKGKRYNRETLEIKYKGKTIHEVLDMTIEEAREFFDAVPALARKLQTLMDVGLTYIRLGQSATTLSGGEAQRVKLARELSKRGTGQTLYILDEPTTGLHFADIQQLLDVLHQLRDQGNTIVVIEHNLDVIKTADWIVDLGPEGGSGGGEILVAGTPETVAECEASHTARFLKPMLK
;
A
#
# COMPACT_ATOMS: atom_id res chain seq x y z
N MET A 1 -24.31 18.56 27.30
CA MET A 1 -24.97 17.24 27.26
C MET A 1 -23.87 16.20 27.39
N ASP A 2 -24.01 15.28 28.32
CA ASP A 2 -23.04 14.23 28.73
C ASP A 2 -23.32 12.86 28.08
N LYS A 3 -24.34 12.78 27.23
CA LYS A 3 -24.80 11.56 26.54
C LYS A 3 -25.18 11.84 25.09
N ILE A 4 -25.16 10.79 24.28
CA ILE A 4 -25.69 10.72 22.92
C ILE A 4 -26.98 9.90 22.98
N GLU A 5 -28.11 10.48 22.60
CA GLU A 5 -29.39 9.77 22.57
C GLU A 5 -29.75 9.40 21.14
N VAL A 6 -29.98 8.11 20.91
CA VAL A 6 -30.44 7.56 19.63
C VAL A 6 -31.85 7.03 19.81
N ARG A 7 -32.79 7.48 18.97
CA ARG A 7 -34.19 7.02 18.98
C ARG A 7 -34.58 6.46 17.62
N GLY A 8 -35.14 5.26 17.65
CA GLY A 8 -35.72 4.59 16.48
C GLY A 8 -34.75 4.36 15.33
N ALA A 9 -33.55 3.84 15.60
CA ALA A 9 -32.60 3.50 14.53
C ALA A 9 -33.04 2.20 13.81
N ARG A 10 -33.12 2.28 12.47
CA ARG A 10 -33.63 1.23 11.57
C ARG A 10 -32.73 0.97 10.37
N THR A 11 -31.53 1.55 10.34
CA THR A 11 -30.56 1.31 9.27
C THR A 11 -30.30 -0.19 9.11
N HIS A 12 -30.44 -0.70 7.88
CA HIS A 12 -30.28 -2.11 7.52
C HIS A 12 -31.19 -3.08 8.29
N ASN A 13 -30.65 -3.83 9.26
CA ASN A 13 -31.39 -4.82 10.03
C ASN A 13 -31.75 -4.36 11.46
N LEU A 14 -31.42 -3.12 11.83
CA LEU A 14 -31.74 -2.58 13.15
C LEU A 14 -33.27 -2.51 13.36
N LYS A 15 -33.74 -3.00 14.51
CA LYS A 15 -35.17 -3.14 14.81
C LYS A 15 -35.71 -1.97 15.62
N ASN A 16 -35.63 -0.77 15.05
CA ASN A 16 -36.15 0.46 15.67
C ASN A 16 -35.59 0.71 17.08
N ILE A 17 -34.27 0.56 17.23
CA ILE A 17 -33.61 0.55 18.54
C ILE A 17 -33.48 1.95 19.14
N ASN A 18 -33.51 2.01 20.47
CA ASN A 18 -33.27 3.21 21.26
C ASN A 18 -32.06 2.96 22.16
N LEU A 19 -31.12 3.90 22.20
CA LEU A 19 -29.85 3.75 22.92
C LEU A 19 -29.46 5.07 23.58
N VAL A 20 -28.80 4.99 24.74
CA VAL A 20 -28.20 6.14 25.42
C VAL A 20 -26.71 5.86 25.64
N ILE A 21 -25.87 6.50 24.85
CA ILE A 21 -24.43 6.27 24.84
C ILE A 21 -23.73 7.36 25.67
N PRO A 22 -22.90 7.02 26.67
CA PRO A 22 -22.20 8.02 27.47
C PRO A 22 -21.12 8.73 26.64
N ARG A 23 -21.01 10.06 26.77
CA ARG A 23 -19.91 10.82 26.12
C ARG A 23 -18.62 10.73 26.91
N ASP A 24 -17.52 10.97 26.22
CA ASP A 24 -16.15 11.04 26.77
C ASP A 24 -15.71 9.71 27.41
N LYS A 25 -16.26 8.61 26.87
CA LYS A 25 -16.02 7.22 27.27
C LYS A 25 -15.46 6.40 26.11
N LEU A 26 -14.80 5.29 26.45
CA LEU A 26 -14.47 4.20 25.55
C LEU A 26 -15.65 3.23 25.52
N ILE A 27 -16.37 3.21 24.41
CA ILE A 27 -17.53 2.37 24.17
C ILE A 27 -17.13 1.24 23.22
N VAL A 28 -17.43 0.00 23.59
CA VAL A 28 -17.25 -1.15 22.70
C VAL A 28 -18.61 -1.67 22.25
N VAL A 29 -18.81 -1.76 20.93
CA VAL A 29 -19.97 -2.40 20.30
C VAL A 29 -19.57 -3.81 19.87
N THR A 30 -20.26 -4.81 20.39
CA THR A 30 -19.92 -6.22 20.17
C THR A 30 -21.17 -7.06 19.85
N GLY A 31 -20.99 -8.35 19.59
CA GLY A 31 -22.03 -9.29 19.16
C GLY A 31 -21.68 -10.03 17.86
N LEU A 32 -22.55 -10.93 17.40
CA LEU A 32 -22.27 -11.84 16.27
C LEU A 32 -21.95 -11.13 14.94
N SER A 33 -21.22 -11.80 14.05
CA SER A 33 -21.03 -11.33 12.66
C SER A 33 -22.40 -11.13 11.99
N GLY A 34 -22.64 -9.95 11.43
CA GLY A 34 -23.94 -9.59 10.84
C GLY A 34 -25.04 -9.21 11.84
N SER A 35 -24.74 -9.03 13.14
CA SER A 35 -25.76 -8.67 14.14
C SER A 35 -26.29 -7.24 14.04
N GLY A 36 -25.59 -6.33 13.34
CA GLY A 36 -25.98 -4.92 13.19
C GLY A 36 -24.99 -3.92 13.83
N LYS A 37 -23.82 -4.37 14.29
CA LYS A 37 -22.76 -3.53 14.88
C LYS A 37 -22.34 -2.37 13.97
N SER A 38 -21.91 -2.68 12.74
CA SER A 38 -21.47 -1.68 11.77
C SER A 38 -22.63 -0.79 11.32
N SER A 39 -23.85 -1.35 11.26
CA SER A 39 -25.07 -0.59 10.94
C SER A 39 -25.33 0.50 11.99
N LEU A 40 -25.15 0.20 13.28
CA LEU A 40 -25.24 1.22 14.33
C LEU A 40 -24.04 2.19 14.30
N ALA A 41 -22.81 1.65 14.34
CA ALA A 41 -21.61 2.46 14.56
C ALA A 41 -21.26 3.34 13.34
N PHE A 42 -21.22 2.74 12.16
CA PHE A 42 -20.80 3.42 10.92
C PHE A 42 -21.97 4.01 10.15
N ASP A 43 -22.98 3.18 9.83
CA ASP A 43 -24.05 3.56 8.92
C ASP A 43 -25.13 4.43 9.59
N THR A 44 -25.15 4.50 10.93
CA THR A 44 -26.02 5.41 11.70
C THR A 44 -25.22 6.52 12.38
N LEU A 45 -24.40 6.20 13.39
CA LEU A 45 -23.76 7.21 14.26
C LEU A 45 -22.70 8.04 13.52
N TYR A 46 -21.73 7.40 12.90
CA TYR A 46 -20.69 8.08 12.12
C TYR A 46 -21.31 8.82 10.92
N ALA A 47 -22.16 8.15 10.14
CA ALA A 47 -22.81 8.75 8.98
C ALA A 47 -23.57 10.03 9.34
N GLU A 48 -24.36 10.03 10.41
CA GLU A 48 -25.04 11.25 10.87
C GLU A 48 -24.08 12.31 11.41
N GLY A 49 -23.08 11.92 12.21
CA GLY A 49 -22.10 12.86 12.76
C GLY A 49 -21.26 13.55 11.68
N GLN A 50 -20.84 12.80 10.66
CA GLN A 50 -20.13 13.34 9.50
C GLN A 50 -21.04 14.22 8.64
N ARG A 51 -22.25 13.73 8.29
CA ARG A 51 -23.20 14.47 7.45
C ARG A 51 -23.54 15.83 8.05
N ARG A 52 -23.92 15.87 9.34
CA ARG A 52 -24.28 17.13 10.03
C ARG A 52 -23.12 18.13 10.04
N TYR A 53 -21.88 17.65 10.19
CA TYR A 53 -20.70 18.50 10.14
C TYR A 53 -20.44 19.04 8.72
N VAL A 54 -20.44 18.18 7.70
CA VAL A 54 -20.16 18.58 6.31
C VAL A 54 -21.27 19.49 5.74
N GLU A 55 -22.53 19.30 6.11
CA GLU A 55 -23.65 20.19 5.76
C GLU A 55 -23.51 21.62 6.30
N SER A 56 -22.63 21.82 7.29
CA SER A 56 -22.31 23.13 7.84
C SER A 56 -21.17 23.85 7.10
N LEU A 57 -20.38 23.14 6.28
CA LEU A 57 -19.20 23.71 5.61
C LEU A 57 -19.57 24.70 4.50
N SER A 58 -20.58 24.40 3.69
CA SER A 58 -21.06 25.32 2.64
C SER A 58 -22.47 24.99 2.17
N ALA A 59 -23.15 25.99 1.59
CA ALA A 59 -24.44 25.78 0.94
C ALA A 59 -24.35 24.80 -0.25
N TYR A 60 -23.23 24.81 -0.96
CA TYR A 60 -22.93 23.87 -2.05
C TYR A 60 -22.84 22.43 -1.54
N ALA A 61 -22.05 22.18 -0.48
CA ALA A 61 -21.94 20.85 0.12
C ALA A 61 -23.30 20.33 0.60
N ARG A 62 -24.14 21.19 1.18
CA ARG A 62 -25.50 20.83 1.60
C ARG A 62 -26.38 20.37 0.44
N GLN A 63 -26.28 21.02 -0.73
CA GLN A 63 -27.02 20.60 -1.92
C GLN A 63 -26.57 19.22 -2.42
N PHE A 64 -25.27 18.93 -2.41
CA PHE A 64 -24.75 17.62 -2.80
C PHE A 64 -25.15 16.51 -1.81
N LEU A 65 -25.03 16.77 -0.51
CA LEU A 65 -25.41 15.81 0.53
C LEU A 65 -26.91 15.50 0.54
N SER A 66 -27.76 16.38 0.01
CA SER A 66 -29.20 16.11 -0.12
C SER A 66 -29.54 14.98 -1.11
N LEU A 67 -28.59 14.63 -2.00
CA LEU A 67 -28.71 13.48 -2.90
C LEU A 67 -28.36 12.16 -2.21
N MET A 68 -27.73 12.22 -1.02
CA MET A 68 -27.41 11.03 -0.23
C MET A 68 -28.63 10.55 0.53
N GLU A 69 -28.78 9.24 0.60
CA GLU A 69 -29.77 8.61 1.47
C GLU A 69 -29.36 8.87 2.93
N LYS A 70 -30.27 9.45 3.71
CA LYS A 70 -30.03 9.69 5.14
C LYS A 70 -30.15 8.36 5.90
N PRO A 71 -29.35 8.14 6.94
CA PRO A 71 -29.56 7.03 7.86
C PRO A 71 -31.01 7.01 8.38
N ASP A 72 -31.63 5.83 8.41
CA ASP A 72 -33.00 5.67 8.86
C ASP A 72 -33.05 5.69 10.40
N VAL A 73 -33.32 6.87 10.96
CA VAL A 73 -33.40 7.11 12.40
C VAL A 73 -34.41 8.22 12.68
N ASP A 74 -35.20 8.08 13.74
CA ASP A 74 -36.21 9.10 14.11
C ASP A 74 -35.55 10.35 14.67
N HIS A 75 -34.62 10.16 15.61
CA HIS A 75 -33.95 11.26 16.28
C HIS A 75 -32.58 10.85 16.82
N ILE A 76 -31.58 11.73 16.64
CA ILE A 76 -30.30 11.62 17.34
C ILE A 76 -29.91 12.98 17.90
N GLU A 77 -29.65 13.03 19.20
CA GLU A 77 -29.22 14.20 19.97
C GLU A 77 -27.85 13.97 20.62
N GLY A 78 -27.09 15.04 20.84
CA GLY A 78 -25.79 14.96 21.52
C GLY A 78 -24.63 14.44 20.65
N LEU A 79 -24.83 14.26 19.34
CA LEU A 79 -23.80 13.88 18.38
C LEU A 79 -22.67 14.91 18.29
N SER A 80 -21.44 14.43 18.23
CA SER A 80 -20.25 15.23 17.92
C SER A 80 -19.86 15.05 16.45
N PRO A 81 -19.03 15.94 15.87
CA PRO A 81 -18.37 15.65 14.60
C PRO A 81 -17.67 14.29 14.67
N ALA A 82 -17.90 13.45 13.66
CA ALA A 82 -17.48 12.06 13.68
C ALA A 82 -16.34 11.80 12.70
N ILE A 83 -15.37 10.98 13.11
CA ILE A 83 -14.26 10.52 12.28
C ILE A 83 -14.24 8.99 12.32
N SER A 84 -14.33 8.34 11.16
CA SER A 84 -14.16 6.88 11.08
C SER A 84 -12.70 6.50 10.86
N ILE A 85 -12.28 5.41 11.49
CA ILE A 85 -10.99 4.75 11.30
C ILE A 85 -11.29 3.29 10.91
N GLU A 86 -11.66 3.12 9.64
CA GLU A 86 -11.95 1.83 8.99
C GLU A 86 -10.73 1.32 8.20
N GLN A 87 -10.77 0.04 7.85
CA GLN A 87 -9.80 -0.59 6.93
C GLN A 87 -10.06 -0.28 5.45
N LYS A 88 -11.16 0.41 5.13
CA LYS A 88 -11.54 0.68 3.74
C LYS A 88 -10.60 1.66 3.06
N SER A 89 -10.03 1.20 1.94
CA SER A 89 -9.19 1.92 0.98
C SER A 89 -7.89 2.52 1.55
N THR A 90 -6.81 1.74 1.50
CA THR A 90 -5.49 2.33 1.28
C THR A 90 -5.54 3.10 -0.04
N SER A 91 -5.18 4.38 -0.03
CA SER A 91 -5.02 5.15 -1.27
C SER A 91 -4.05 4.39 -2.19
N HIS A 92 -4.54 3.91 -3.34
CA HIS A 92 -3.73 3.28 -4.40
C HIS A 92 -2.97 4.32 -5.22
N ASN A 93 -2.45 5.34 -4.55
CA ASN A 93 -1.62 6.34 -5.19
C ASN A 93 -0.15 5.90 -5.02
N PRO A 94 0.56 5.55 -6.12
CA PRO A 94 1.95 5.08 -6.04
C PRO A 94 2.91 6.13 -5.49
N ARG A 95 2.50 7.41 -5.48
CA ARG A 95 3.26 8.51 -4.86
C ARG A 95 3.10 8.56 -3.35
N SER A 96 2.08 7.93 -2.77
CA SER A 96 1.85 7.98 -1.33
C SER A 96 2.79 7.04 -0.56
N THR A 97 3.30 7.53 0.56
CA THR A 97 4.21 6.82 1.48
C THR A 97 3.70 6.95 2.91
N VAL A 98 4.24 6.14 3.82
CA VAL A 98 3.98 6.30 5.27
C VAL A 98 4.28 7.73 5.73
N GLY A 99 5.40 8.31 5.30
CA GLY A 99 5.81 9.67 5.65
C GLY A 99 4.84 10.75 5.16
N THR A 100 4.21 10.58 4.00
CA THR A 100 3.22 11.54 3.49
C THR A 100 1.86 11.38 4.16
N ILE A 101 1.41 10.16 4.47
CA ILE A 101 0.12 9.92 5.16
C ILE A 101 0.16 10.44 6.60
N THR A 102 1.33 10.35 7.24
CA THR A 102 1.56 10.81 8.63
C THR A 102 1.93 12.28 8.72
N GLU A 103 2.08 12.97 7.58
CA GLU A 103 2.60 14.34 7.43
C GLU A 103 4.03 14.52 8.00
N ILE A 104 4.68 13.46 8.50
CA ILE A 104 6.06 13.52 9.00
C ILE A 104 6.98 13.99 7.88
N HIS A 105 6.76 13.55 6.65
CA HIS A 105 7.52 14.01 5.50
C HIS A 105 7.38 15.52 5.31
N ASP A 106 6.20 16.13 5.51
CA ASP A 106 6.02 17.57 5.37
C ASP A 106 6.84 18.35 6.41
N TYR A 107 6.89 17.87 7.66
CA TYR A 107 7.76 18.43 8.70
C TYR A 107 9.24 18.21 8.40
N LEU A 108 9.62 17.06 7.85
CA LEU A 108 11.00 16.82 7.39
C LEU A 108 11.40 17.81 6.29
N ARG A 109 10.52 18.08 5.31
CA ARG A 109 10.79 19.11 4.29
C ARG A 109 11.01 20.48 4.91
N LEU A 110 10.20 20.84 5.91
CA LEU A 110 10.34 22.11 6.63
C LEU A 110 11.65 22.16 7.41
N LEU A 111 12.02 21.08 8.10
CA LEU A 111 13.28 20.97 8.83
C LEU A 111 14.47 21.15 7.89
N PHE A 112 14.55 20.37 6.82
CA PHE A 112 15.65 20.42 5.85
C PHE A 112 15.76 21.77 5.14
N ALA A 113 14.63 22.44 4.87
CA ALA A 113 14.64 23.78 4.31
C ALA A 113 15.21 24.85 5.28
N ARG A 114 15.03 24.65 6.59
CA ARG A 114 15.40 25.67 7.59
C ARG A 114 16.76 25.44 8.24
N VAL A 115 17.16 24.20 8.46
CA VAL A 115 18.42 23.87 9.14
C VAL A 115 19.37 22.99 8.32
N GLY A 116 18.92 22.54 7.14
CA GLY A 116 19.73 21.71 6.26
C GLY A 116 20.95 22.44 5.74
N GLU A 117 22.07 21.72 5.68
CA GLU A 117 23.31 22.17 5.07
C GLU A 117 23.41 21.58 3.67
N PRO A 118 23.32 22.41 2.61
CA PRO A 118 23.49 21.93 1.25
C PRO A 118 24.98 21.66 0.97
N ARG A 119 25.28 20.56 0.27
CA ARG A 119 26.65 20.18 -0.10
C ARG A 119 26.76 19.94 -1.60
N CYS A 120 27.95 20.17 -2.14
CA CYS A 120 28.24 19.86 -3.53
C CYS A 120 28.13 18.35 -3.79
N PRO A 121 27.32 17.89 -4.77
CA PRO A 121 27.20 16.46 -5.08
C PRO A 121 28.48 15.79 -5.57
N ASP A 122 29.48 16.55 -6.01
CA ASP A 122 30.73 16.02 -6.56
C ASP A 122 31.92 16.16 -5.59
N HIS A 123 31.89 17.15 -4.70
CA HIS A 123 33.03 17.49 -3.81
C HIS A 123 32.70 17.41 -2.32
N ASP A 124 31.44 17.21 -1.96
CA ASP A 124 30.92 17.18 -0.57
C ASP A 124 31.26 18.40 0.29
N VAL A 125 31.62 19.53 -0.35
CA VAL A 125 31.88 20.80 0.33
C VAL A 125 30.57 21.53 0.62
N PRO A 126 30.42 22.18 1.80
CA PRO A 126 29.25 22.99 2.12
C PRO A 126 29.05 24.12 1.11
N LEU A 127 27.82 24.27 0.63
CA LEU A 127 27.41 25.39 -0.18
C LEU A 127 26.92 26.47 0.79
N ALA A 128 27.67 27.56 0.90
CA ALA A 128 27.29 28.69 1.74
C ALA A 128 26.93 29.87 0.84
N ALA A 129 25.68 30.34 0.96
CA ALA A 129 25.29 31.65 0.45
C ALA A 129 25.60 32.70 1.52
N GLN A 130 26.22 33.80 1.13
CA GLN A 130 26.50 34.93 2.01
C GLN A 130 25.80 36.18 1.49
N THR A 131 25.33 37.04 2.40
CA THR A 131 24.88 38.38 2.00
C THR A 131 26.08 39.27 1.74
N VAL A 132 25.92 40.31 0.92
CA VAL A 132 26.99 41.29 0.67
C VAL A 132 27.56 41.83 1.99
N SER A 133 26.70 42.12 2.98
CA SER A 133 27.15 42.56 4.31
C SER A 133 28.04 41.54 5.01
N GLN A 134 27.70 40.25 4.97
CA GLN A 134 28.55 39.19 5.54
C GLN A 134 29.88 39.05 4.80
N MET A 135 29.88 39.20 3.47
CA MET A 135 31.12 39.18 2.67
C MET A 135 32.03 40.35 3.08
N VAL A 136 31.47 41.55 3.21
CA VAL A 136 32.17 42.75 3.66
C VAL A 136 32.72 42.57 5.07
N ASP A 137 31.91 42.10 6.02
CA ASP A 137 32.33 41.85 7.40
C ASP A 137 33.49 40.83 7.47
N ASN A 138 33.46 39.79 6.64
CA ASN A 138 34.53 38.80 6.56
C ASN A 138 35.84 39.42 6.01
N VAL A 139 35.77 40.23 4.95
CA VAL A 139 36.94 40.95 4.42
C VAL A 139 37.51 41.94 5.45
N LEU A 140 36.65 42.65 6.20
CA LEU A 140 37.07 43.59 7.25
C LEU A 140 37.68 42.89 8.47
N SER A 141 37.42 41.59 8.67
CA SER A 141 38.04 40.80 9.74
C SER A 141 39.51 40.40 9.45
N GLN A 142 40.00 40.65 8.23
CA GLN A 142 41.40 40.40 7.85
C GLN A 142 42.36 41.41 8.51
N PRO A 143 43.67 41.09 8.63
CA PRO A 143 44.64 41.98 9.25
C PRO A 143 44.67 43.38 8.64
N GLU A 144 44.65 44.41 9.50
CA GLU A 144 44.68 45.80 9.06
C GLU A 144 45.93 46.07 8.21
N GLY A 145 45.71 46.68 7.05
CA GLY A 145 46.79 47.05 6.14
C GLY A 145 47.20 46.00 5.11
N LYS A 146 46.56 44.83 5.08
CA LYS A 146 46.73 43.84 4.01
C LYS A 146 46.19 44.38 2.68
N ARG A 147 46.91 44.17 1.57
CA ARG A 147 46.50 44.60 0.21
C ARG A 147 45.77 43.47 -0.49
N LEU A 148 44.51 43.71 -0.83
CA LEU A 148 43.64 42.71 -1.43
C LEU A 148 43.05 43.25 -2.74
N MET A 149 42.73 42.34 -3.65
CA MET A 149 41.97 42.64 -4.86
C MET A 149 40.68 41.82 -4.89
N LEU A 150 39.57 42.48 -5.24
CA LEU A 150 38.27 41.85 -5.48
C LEU A 150 38.15 41.52 -6.96
N LEU A 151 37.84 40.26 -7.24
CA LEU A 151 37.79 39.68 -8.57
C LEU A 151 36.38 39.14 -8.85
N ALA A 152 35.89 39.37 -10.06
CA ALA A 152 34.69 38.76 -10.60
C ALA A 152 35.07 37.65 -11.59
N PRO A 153 34.91 36.36 -11.23
CA PRO A 153 35.33 35.26 -12.09
C PRO A 153 34.29 35.04 -13.21
N ILE A 154 34.67 35.34 -14.45
CA ILE A 154 33.79 35.26 -15.63
C ILE A 154 33.91 33.90 -16.32
N ILE A 155 35.14 33.38 -16.39
CA ILE A 155 35.45 32.09 -16.98
C ILE A 155 36.35 31.33 -16.02
N LYS A 156 36.02 30.07 -15.73
CA LYS A 156 36.87 29.16 -14.95
C LYS A 156 37.14 27.89 -15.75
N GLU A 157 38.40 27.58 -16.01
CA GLU A 157 38.86 26.32 -16.60
C GLU A 157 38.15 25.91 -17.92
N ARG A 158 37.81 26.87 -18.79
CA ARG A 158 37.14 26.59 -20.08
C ARG A 158 38.07 26.79 -21.26
N LYS A 159 38.00 25.85 -22.21
CA LYS A 159 38.73 25.96 -23.49
C LYS A 159 38.14 27.04 -24.38
N GLY A 160 39.00 27.80 -25.05
CA GLY A 160 38.58 28.81 -26.02
C GLY A 160 39.50 30.03 -26.03
N GLU A 161 39.47 30.78 -27.12
CA GLU A 161 40.25 32.03 -27.26
C GLU A 161 39.60 33.21 -26.52
N HIS A 162 38.29 33.10 -26.19
CA HIS A 162 37.50 34.08 -25.42
C HIS A 162 37.61 35.56 -25.84
N THR A 163 38.05 35.84 -27.07
CA THR A 163 38.30 37.19 -27.61
C THR A 163 37.08 38.11 -27.51
N LYS A 164 35.91 37.63 -27.91
CA LYS A 164 34.64 38.39 -27.78
C LYS A 164 34.31 38.74 -26.33
N THR A 165 34.62 37.86 -25.38
CA THR A 165 34.37 38.11 -23.96
C THR A 165 35.28 39.22 -23.45
N LEU A 166 36.57 39.20 -23.83
CA LEU A 166 37.54 40.23 -23.45
C LEU A 166 37.21 41.59 -24.07
N GLU A 167 36.81 41.63 -25.35
CA GLU A 167 36.33 42.85 -26.02
C GLU A 167 35.08 43.43 -25.36
N ASN A 168 34.12 42.56 -24.99
CA ASN A 168 32.92 42.97 -24.29
C ASN A 168 33.24 43.57 -22.91
N LEU A 169 34.15 42.96 -22.15
CA LEU A 169 34.58 43.48 -20.84
C LEU A 169 35.30 44.84 -20.98
N ALA A 170 36.16 44.99 -21.99
CA ALA A 170 36.83 46.26 -22.27
C ALA A 170 35.82 47.36 -22.67
N SER A 171 34.85 47.05 -23.52
CA SER A 171 33.79 48.00 -23.92
C SER A 171 32.85 48.41 -22.78
N GLN A 172 32.69 47.57 -21.76
CA GLN A 172 31.97 47.88 -20.52
C GLN A 172 32.79 48.78 -19.56
N GLY A 173 34.05 49.08 -19.89
CA GLY A 173 34.91 49.99 -19.15
C GLY A 173 35.83 49.33 -18.13
N TYR A 174 35.92 47.99 -18.09
CA TYR A 174 36.88 47.30 -17.24
C TYR A 174 38.29 47.40 -17.82
N ILE A 175 39.26 47.77 -16.97
CA ILE A 175 40.64 48.06 -17.39
C ILE A 175 41.55 46.83 -17.18
N ARG A 176 41.26 45.97 -16.21
CA ARG A 176 42.16 44.87 -15.83
C ARG A 176 41.41 43.56 -15.60
N ALA A 177 42.05 42.46 -15.97
CA ALA A 177 41.61 41.12 -15.63
C ALA A 177 42.82 40.27 -15.24
N ARG A 178 42.61 39.31 -14.34
CA ARG A 178 43.53 38.22 -14.05
C ARG A 178 43.20 37.07 -15.01
N ILE A 179 44.13 36.75 -15.89
CA ILE A 179 43.99 35.65 -16.86
C ILE A 179 45.08 34.63 -16.57
N ASP A 180 44.67 33.39 -16.28
CA ASP A 180 45.56 32.27 -15.93
C ASP A 180 46.56 32.61 -14.80
N GLY A 181 46.13 33.42 -13.83
CA GLY A 181 46.93 33.85 -12.69
C GLY A 181 47.67 35.19 -12.87
N GLU A 182 47.83 35.68 -14.11
CA GLU A 182 48.53 36.94 -14.38
C GLU A 182 47.56 38.10 -14.58
N VAL A 183 47.80 39.24 -13.91
CA VAL A 183 46.98 40.45 -14.07
C VAL A 183 47.44 41.23 -15.31
N CYS A 184 46.58 41.30 -16.32
CA CYS A 184 46.82 42.01 -17.58
C CYS A 184 45.87 43.20 -17.78
N ASP A 185 46.27 44.12 -18.66
CA ASP A 185 45.42 45.22 -19.11
C ASP A 185 44.47 44.74 -20.22
N LEU A 186 43.18 45.04 -20.09
CA LEU A 186 42.15 44.63 -21.05
C LEU A 186 42.18 45.44 -22.35
N SER A 187 42.92 46.54 -22.41
CA SER A 187 43.17 47.28 -23.67
C SER A 187 44.12 46.55 -24.62
N ASP A 188 44.95 45.63 -24.10
CA ASP A 188 45.86 44.76 -24.87
C ASP A 188 45.93 43.36 -24.22
N PRO A 189 44.85 42.56 -24.31
CA PRO A 189 44.79 41.28 -23.62
C PRO A 189 45.67 40.22 -24.31
N PRO A 190 46.23 39.27 -23.56
CA PRO A 190 47.03 38.19 -24.12
C PRO A 190 46.20 37.31 -25.08
N LYS A 191 46.83 36.81 -26.15
CA LYS A 191 46.19 35.85 -27.07
C LYS A 191 46.08 34.48 -26.42
N LEU A 192 44.85 34.05 -26.14
CA LEU A 192 44.54 32.75 -25.54
C LEU A 192 44.47 31.64 -26.60
N GLU A 193 44.88 30.43 -26.23
CA GLU A 193 44.95 29.29 -27.15
C GLU A 193 43.62 28.50 -27.14
N LEU A 194 43.05 28.25 -28.32
CA LEU A 194 41.76 27.56 -28.46
C LEU A 194 41.67 26.19 -27.73
N GLN A 195 42.78 25.46 -27.62
CA GLN A 195 42.81 24.09 -27.09
C GLN A 195 43.17 23.98 -25.60
N LYS A 196 43.66 25.08 -24.99
CA LYS A 196 43.99 25.14 -23.56
C LYS A 196 42.80 25.65 -22.77
N LYS A 197 42.69 25.22 -21.51
CA LYS A 197 41.70 25.76 -20.58
C LYS A 197 42.24 27.06 -20.02
N HIS A 198 41.36 28.06 -19.94
CA HIS A 198 41.69 29.38 -19.44
C HIS A 198 40.74 29.78 -18.31
N THR A 199 41.25 30.59 -17.38
CA THR A 199 40.49 31.22 -16.29
C THR A 199 40.63 32.73 -16.41
N ILE A 200 39.50 33.45 -16.47
CA ILE A 200 39.42 34.90 -16.67
C ILE A 200 38.60 35.51 -15.54
N GLU A 201 39.22 36.41 -14.78
CA GLU A 201 38.63 37.04 -13.61
C GLU A 201 38.85 38.55 -13.68
N VAL A 202 37.78 39.34 -13.70
CA VAL A 202 37.88 40.79 -13.85
C VAL A 202 38.24 41.43 -12.52
N VAL A 203 39.20 42.36 -12.51
CA VAL A 203 39.56 43.10 -11.30
C VAL A 203 38.55 44.22 -11.07
N ILE A 204 37.71 44.08 -10.05
CA ILE A 204 36.64 45.02 -9.72
C ILE A 204 37.15 46.14 -8.81
N ASP A 205 37.84 45.76 -7.72
CA ASP A 205 38.43 46.74 -6.81
C ASP A 205 39.79 46.27 -6.27
N ARG A 206 40.62 47.23 -5.86
CA ARG A 206 41.89 47.00 -5.17
C ARG A 206 41.97 47.92 -3.97
N PHE A 207 42.17 47.35 -2.81
CA PHE A 207 42.06 48.09 -1.55
C PHE A 207 43.03 47.55 -0.50
N LYS A 208 43.22 48.36 0.54
CA LYS A 208 44.01 48.02 1.73
C LYS A 208 43.04 47.93 2.91
N VAL A 209 43.00 46.83 3.64
CA VAL A 209 42.01 46.59 4.70
C VAL A 209 42.07 47.70 5.76
N ARG A 210 40.94 48.41 5.94
CA ARG A 210 40.70 49.53 6.87
C ARG A 210 39.22 49.58 7.24
N ASN A 211 38.91 50.07 8.44
CA ASN A 211 37.56 50.07 8.99
C ASN A 211 36.56 51.01 8.27
N ASP A 212 37.04 51.97 7.47
CA ASP A 212 36.21 52.96 6.75
C ASP A 212 35.75 52.50 5.35
N LEU A 213 36.09 51.27 4.94
CA LEU A 213 35.86 50.76 3.58
C LEU A 213 34.53 50.03 3.35
N SER A 214 33.69 49.88 4.38
CA SER A 214 32.49 49.04 4.33
C SER A 214 31.54 49.35 3.16
N GLN A 215 31.19 50.62 2.96
CA GLN A 215 30.27 51.03 1.90
C GLN A 215 30.85 50.79 0.50
N ARG A 216 32.11 51.16 0.28
CA ARG A 216 32.81 50.93 -1.00
C ARG A 216 32.95 49.45 -1.33
N LEU A 217 33.26 48.63 -0.33
CA LEU A 217 33.35 47.18 -0.51
C LEU A 217 31.98 46.59 -0.85
N ALA A 218 30.90 47.07 -0.24
CA ALA A 218 29.55 46.61 -0.57
C ALA A 218 29.20 46.87 -2.06
N GLU A 219 29.41 48.10 -2.55
CA GLU A 219 29.20 48.46 -3.96
C GLU A 219 30.08 47.63 -4.91
N SER A 220 31.33 47.37 -4.50
CA SER A 220 32.26 46.55 -5.28
C SER A 220 31.85 45.08 -5.32
N PHE A 221 31.37 44.52 -4.20
CA PHE A 221 30.81 43.17 -4.15
C PHE A 221 29.54 43.05 -4.98
N GLU A 222 28.62 44.02 -4.94
CA GLU A 222 27.43 44.05 -5.80
C GLU A 222 27.81 44.00 -7.28
N THR A 223 28.77 44.86 -7.68
CA THR A 223 29.30 44.88 -9.05
C THR A 223 29.95 43.55 -9.44
N ALA A 224 30.76 42.96 -8.55
CA ALA A 224 31.44 41.69 -8.81
C ALA A 224 30.45 40.53 -8.97
N LEU A 225 29.42 40.49 -8.11
CA LEU A 225 28.39 39.46 -8.13
C LEU A 225 27.48 39.60 -9.35
N GLU A 226 27.11 40.82 -9.75
CA GLU A 226 26.30 41.06 -10.95
C GLU A 226 27.07 40.62 -12.21
N LEU A 227 28.35 40.96 -12.29
CA LEU A 227 29.18 40.63 -13.46
C LEU A 227 29.46 39.13 -13.59
N SER A 228 29.68 38.42 -12.49
CA SER A 228 30.02 36.98 -12.48
C SER A 228 28.82 36.04 -12.40
N GLY A 229 27.60 36.56 -12.21
CA GLY A 229 26.41 35.75 -11.95
C GLY A 229 26.33 35.18 -10.53
N GLY A 230 26.93 35.85 -9.55
CA GLY A 230 26.73 35.61 -8.11
C GLY A 230 27.95 35.08 -7.36
N THR A 231 29.17 35.22 -7.88
CA THR A 231 30.41 34.83 -7.18
C THR A 231 31.46 35.96 -7.14
N ALA A 232 32.30 35.97 -6.12
CA ALA A 232 33.41 36.92 -6.04
C ALA A 232 34.61 36.24 -5.39
N VAL A 233 35.82 36.61 -5.81
CA VAL A 233 37.07 36.11 -5.23
C VAL A 233 37.83 37.29 -4.64
N VAL A 234 38.35 37.15 -3.44
CA VAL A 234 39.29 38.12 -2.87
C VAL A 234 40.66 37.45 -2.77
N ALA A 235 41.61 37.99 -3.53
CA ALA A 235 42.98 37.50 -3.60
C ALA A 235 43.95 38.49 -2.94
N ASP A 236 45.02 37.95 -2.37
CA ASP A 236 46.14 38.73 -1.85
C ASP A 236 46.96 39.30 -3.02
N MET A 237 47.38 40.56 -2.90
CA MET A 237 48.19 41.20 -3.93
C MET A 237 49.70 41.01 -3.75
N ASP A 238 50.14 40.72 -2.53
CA ASP A 238 51.55 40.65 -2.15
C ASP A 238 52.04 39.19 -2.00
N ASP A 239 51.14 38.22 -1.80
CA ASP A 239 51.47 36.78 -1.70
C ASP A 239 50.58 35.91 -2.63
N GLU A 240 51.15 35.47 -3.76
CA GLU A 240 50.48 34.58 -4.72
C GLU A 240 50.18 33.16 -4.15
N LYS A 241 50.76 32.78 -3.01
CA LYS A 241 50.50 31.49 -2.35
C LYS A 241 49.48 31.58 -1.22
N ALA A 242 49.01 32.79 -0.88
CA ALA A 242 47.98 32.96 0.13
C ALA A 242 46.65 32.36 -0.34
N GLU A 243 45.90 31.76 0.59
CA GLU A 243 44.60 31.18 0.28
C GLU A 243 43.59 32.28 -0.10
N GLU A 244 42.94 32.12 -1.25
CA GLU A 244 41.94 33.07 -1.76
C GLU A 244 40.60 32.90 -1.03
N LEU A 245 39.95 34.02 -0.73
CA LEU A 245 38.62 34.01 -0.12
C LEU A 245 37.56 34.00 -1.21
N LEU A 246 36.85 32.88 -1.35
CA LEU A 246 35.72 32.78 -2.27
C LEU A 246 34.40 33.15 -1.58
N PHE A 247 33.65 34.04 -2.22
CA PHE A 247 32.32 34.45 -1.83
C PHE A 247 31.29 34.07 -2.89
N SER A 248 30.09 33.73 -2.45
CA SER A 248 28.96 33.43 -3.33
C SER A 248 27.68 33.98 -2.74
N ALA A 249 26.91 34.72 -3.55
CA ALA A 249 25.56 35.17 -3.21
C ALA A 249 24.53 34.03 -3.38
N ASN A 250 24.88 33.00 -4.15
CA ASN A 250 24.09 31.79 -4.34
C ASN A 250 24.67 30.63 -3.52
N PHE A 251 23.90 29.56 -3.31
CA PHE A 251 24.46 28.30 -2.80
C PHE A 251 25.32 27.65 -3.89
N ALA A 252 26.59 28.03 -3.99
CA ALA A 252 27.48 27.59 -5.06
C ALA A 252 28.76 26.92 -4.53
N CYS A 253 29.22 25.92 -5.29
CA CYS A 253 30.40 25.15 -4.95
C CYS A 253 31.66 25.93 -5.35
N PRO A 254 32.62 26.10 -4.43
CA PRO A 254 33.85 26.81 -4.74
C PRO A 254 34.71 26.16 -5.82
N ILE A 255 34.60 24.83 -5.99
CA ILE A 255 35.50 24.04 -6.82
C ILE A 255 34.97 23.89 -8.25
N CYS A 256 33.72 23.45 -8.44
CA CYS A 256 33.16 23.20 -9.77
C CYS A 256 32.12 24.21 -10.25
N GLY A 257 31.75 25.20 -9.42
CA GLY A 257 30.73 26.19 -9.76
C GLY A 257 29.30 25.63 -9.80
N TYR A 258 29.08 24.39 -9.35
CA TYR A 258 27.73 23.86 -9.13
C TYR A 258 26.95 24.80 -8.21
N SER A 259 25.81 25.32 -8.65
CA SER A 259 24.96 26.20 -7.86
C SER A 259 23.57 25.61 -7.71
N MET A 260 22.91 25.94 -6.60
CA MET A 260 21.54 25.55 -6.31
C MET A 260 20.72 26.76 -5.87
N ARG A 261 19.40 26.61 -5.99
CA ARG A 261 18.42 27.60 -5.55
C ARG A 261 18.30 27.63 -4.03
N GLU A 262 17.58 28.61 -3.51
CA GLU A 262 17.28 28.70 -2.08
C GLU A 262 16.58 27.42 -1.58
N LEU A 263 16.92 27.04 -0.35
CA LEU A 263 16.33 25.90 0.33
C LEU A 263 14.88 26.19 0.73
N GLU A 264 13.96 25.84 -0.16
CA GLU A 264 12.53 25.89 0.10
C GLU A 264 11.96 24.49 0.39
N PRO A 265 10.90 24.36 1.22
CA PRO A 265 10.29 23.06 1.51
C PRO A 265 9.84 22.29 0.26
N ARG A 266 9.44 22.98 -0.82
CA ARG A 266 9.03 22.34 -2.08
C ARG A 266 10.16 21.58 -2.78
N LEU A 267 11.42 21.93 -2.54
CA LEU A 267 12.59 21.24 -3.06
C LEU A 267 12.68 19.80 -2.53
N PHE A 268 12.18 19.56 -1.33
CA PHE A 268 12.19 18.25 -0.68
C PHE A 268 10.91 17.45 -0.94
N SER A 269 10.02 17.91 -1.82
CA SER A 269 8.79 17.21 -2.18
C SER A 269 8.94 16.48 -3.50
N PHE A 270 8.86 15.16 -3.48
CA PHE A 270 8.81 14.35 -4.70
C PHE A 270 7.45 14.44 -5.45
N ASN A 271 6.46 15.11 -4.85
CA ASN A 271 5.19 15.44 -5.52
C ASN A 271 5.25 16.80 -6.24
N ASN A 272 6.34 17.55 -6.10
CA ASN A 272 6.54 18.83 -6.77
C ASN A 272 7.66 18.69 -7.82
N PRO A 273 7.48 19.16 -9.07
CA PRO A 273 8.52 19.12 -10.09
C PRO A 273 9.84 19.78 -9.67
N ALA A 274 9.81 20.74 -8.74
CA ALA A 274 11.01 21.37 -8.20
C ALA A 274 11.92 20.40 -7.42
N GLY A 275 11.33 19.39 -6.76
CA GLY A 275 12.05 18.41 -5.94
C GLY A 275 12.06 16.98 -6.50
N ALA A 276 11.15 16.67 -7.41
CA ALA A 276 10.98 15.34 -7.99
C ALA A 276 12.16 14.93 -8.88
N CYS A 277 12.53 13.65 -8.82
CA CYS A 277 13.47 13.08 -9.78
C CYS A 277 12.89 13.20 -11.20
N PRO A 278 13.60 13.84 -12.15
CA PRO A 278 13.07 14.09 -13.50
C PRO A 278 12.89 12.80 -14.32
N THR A 279 13.61 11.73 -14.00
CA THR A 279 13.56 10.47 -14.77
C THR A 279 12.32 9.63 -14.44
N CYS A 280 11.88 9.64 -13.19
CA CYS A 280 10.71 8.87 -12.75
C CYS A 280 9.55 9.77 -12.30
N ASP A 281 9.65 11.08 -12.52
CA ASP A 281 8.69 12.09 -12.08
C ASP A 281 8.29 11.93 -10.59
N GLY A 282 9.26 11.64 -9.73
CA GLY A 282 9.01 11.45 -8.28
C GLY A 282 8.37 10.13 -7.87
N LEU A 283 8.19 9.15 -8.77
CA LEU A 283 7.68 7.82 -8.41
C LEU A 283 8.71 6.97 -7.66
N GLY A 284 10.01 7.18 -7.92
CA GLY A 284 11.10 6.37 -7.38
C GLY A 284 11.29 5.03 -8.08
N VAL A 285 10.30 4.57 -8.84
CA VAL A 285 10.36 3.32 -9.61
C VAL A 285 10.32 3.59 -11.11
N GLN A 286 10.91 2.68 -11.87
CA GLN A 286 10.76 2.58 -13.31
C GLN A 286 10.02 1.29 -13.65
N GLN A 287 8.97 1.42 -14.44
CA GLN A 287 8.28 0.29 -15.05
C GLN A 287 9.10 -0.22 -16.23
N TYR A 288 9.27 -1.53 -16.31
CA TYR A 288 9.90 -2.19 -17.45
C TYR A 288 9.19 -3.52 -17.73
N PHE A 289 9.27 -3.98 -18.97
CA PHE A 289 8.78 -5.32 -19.32
C PHE A 289 9.80 -6.35 -18.86
N ASP A 290 9.35 -7.23 -17.98
CA ASP A 290 10.17 -8.22 -17.33
C ASP A 290 10.36 -9.44 -18.25
N PRO A 291 11.58 -9.76 -18.68
CA PRO A 291 11.85 -10.93 -19.51
C PRO A 291 11.27 -12.21 -18.93
N ASP A 292 11.38 -12.40 -17.61
CA ASP A 292 10.97 -13.62 -16.93
C ASP A 292 9.44 -13.76 -16.84
N ARG A 293 8.70 -12.64 -16.90
CA ARG A 293 7.23 -12.66 -17.01
C ARG A 293 6.74 -12.87 -18.43
N VAL A 294 7.50 -12.38 -19.40
CA VAL A 294 7.18 -12.53 -20.83
C VAL A 294 7.39 -13.97 -21.30
N ILE A 295 8.40 -14.66 -20.75
CA ILE A 295 8.67 -16.07 -21.01
C ILE A 295 7.79 -16.92 -20.08
N GLN A 296 6.71 -17.51 -20.61
CA GLN A 296 5.75 -18.26 -19.79
C GLN A 296 6.24 -19.65 -19.39
N ASN A 297 7.00 -20.29 -20.27
CA ASN A 297 7.56 -21.61 -20.02
C ASN A 297 8.87 -21.78 -20.82
N PRO A 298 10.03 -21.80 -20.14
CA PRO A 298 11.34 -22.00 -20.77
C PRO A 298 11.54 -23.38 -21.42
N ASP A 299 10.77 -24.40 -21.03
CA ASP A 299 10.85 -25.76 -21.58
C ASP A 299 10.10 -25.88 -22.92
N LEU A 300 9.21 -24.94 -23.23
CA LEU A 300 8.57 -24.86 -24.53
C LEU A 300 9.49 -24.17 -25.54
N SER A 301 9.26 -24.48 -26.81
CA SER A 301 9.92 -23.76 -27.91
C SER A 301 9.23 -22.43 -28.20
N LEU A 302 9.90 -21.55 -28.94
CA LEU A 302 9.29 -20.31 -29.42
C LEU A 302 8.04 -20.60 -30.25
N ALA A 303 8.10 -21.62 -31.12
CA ALA A 303 6.96 -22.07 -31.90
C ALA A 303 5.81 -22.64 -31.03
N GLY A 304 6.17 -23.30 -29.92
CA GLY A 304 5.26 -23.93 -28.96
C GLY A 304 4.64 -22.96 -27.95
N GLY A 305 5.02 -21.68 -27.97
CA GLY A 305 4.45 -20.66 -27.11
C GLY A 305 5.24 -20.36 -25.84
N ALA A 306 6.57 -20.51 -25.86
CA ALA A 306 7.44 -19.99 -24.81
C ALA A 306 7.17 -18.50 -24.52
N ILE A 307 6.89 -17.72 -25.57
CA ILE A 307 6.43 -16.33 -25.48
C ILE A 307 5.02 -16.25 -26.07
N ARG A 308 4.04 -15.89 -25.23
CA ARG A 308 2.63 -15.86 -25.62
C ARG A 308 2.38 -14.81 -26.71
N GLY A 309 1.68 -15.22 -27.77
CA GLY A 309 1.37 -14.35 -28.92
C GLY A 309 2.52 -14.19 -29.92
N TRP A 310 3.67 -14.81 -29.66
CA TRP A 310 4.80 -14.96 -30.58
C TRP A 310 4.97 -16.43 -31.00
N ASP A 311 3.85 -17.17 -31.08
CA ASP A 311 3.76 -18.60 -31.38
C ASP A 311 3.13 -18.85 -32.75
N ARG A 312 2.97 -20.12 -33.15
CA ARG A 312 2.32 -20.51 -34.42
C ARG A 312 0.90 -19.96 -34.60
N ARG A 313 0.21 -19.56 -33.52
CA ARG A 313 -1.16 -19.02 -33.59
C ARG A 313 -1.16 -17.58 -34.10
N ASN A 314 -0.07 -16.84 -33.87
CA ASN A 314 0.12 -15.50 -34.42
C ASN A 314 1.05 -15.53 -35.63
N PHE A 315 0.46 -15.69 -36.80
CA PHE A 315 1.20 -15.87 -38.06
C PHE A 315 2.17 -14.72 -38.37
N TYR A 316 1.82 -13.47 -38.03
CA TYR A 316 2.65 -12.30 -38.29
C TYR A 316 3.98 -12.35 -37.49
N TYR A 317 3.90 -12.47 -36.17
CA TYR A 317 5.10 -12.50 -35.32
C TYR A 317 5.90 -13.81 -35.49
N PHE A 318 5.22 -14.92 -35.76
CA PHE A 318 5.90 -16.20 -35.98
C PHE A 318 6.75 -16.20 -37.27
N GLN A 319 6.27 -15.56 -38.34
CA GLN A 319 7.09 -15.38 -39.55
C GLN A 319 8.34 -14.54 -39.28
N MET A 320 8.22 -13.49 -38.46
CA MET A 320 9.38 -12.71 -38.04
C MET A 320 10.40 -13.56 -37.28
N LEU A 321 9.95 -14.40 -36.34
CA LEU A 321 10.84 -15.32 -35.63
C LEU A 321 11.51 -16.34 -36.55
N LYS A 322 10.82 -16.83 -37.59
CA LYS A 322 11.43 -17.70 -38.60
C LYS A 322 12.52 -17.00 -39.40
N SER A 323 12.27 -15.77 -39.87
CA SER A 323 13.29 -14.98 -40.57
C SER A 323 14.49 -14.67 -39.66
N LEU A 324 14.23 -14.40 -38.38
CA LEU A 324 15.27 -14.20 -37.38
C LEU A 324 16.11 -15.46 -37.15
N ALA A 325 15.46 -16.62 -37.11
CA ALA A 325 16.08 -17.93 -36.98
C ALA A 325 16.93 -18.33 -38.19
N GLU A 326 16.48 -18.03 -39.42
CA GLU A 326 17.27 -18.21 -40.64
C GLU A 326 18.57 -17.37 -40.58
N HIS A 327 18.48 -16.14 -40.09
CA HIS A 327 19.62 -15.21 -40.01
C HIS A 327 20.63 -15.59 -38.92
N TYR A 328 20.17 -15.81 -37.69
CA TYR A 328 21.02 -16.15 -36.54
C TYR A 328 21.28 -17.65 -36.36
N LYS A 329 20.73 -18.49 -37.25
CA LYS A 329 20.92 -19.94 -37.32
C LYS A 329 20.59 -20.66 -36.00
N PHE A 330 19.40 -20.39 -35.46
CA PHE A 330 18.86 -21.13 -34.31
C PHE A 330 17.59 -21.89 -34.69
N ASP A 331 17.26 -22.92 -33.92
CA ASP A 331 16.05 -23.70 -34.12
C ASP A 331 14.88 -23.09 -33.33
N VAL A 332 13.78 -22.76 -34.01
CA VAL A 332 12.57 -22.18 -33.40
C VAL A 332 11.74 -23.24 -32.67
N ASP A 333 11.93 -24.51 -33.00
CA ASP A 333 11.24 -25.65 -32.39
C ASP A 333 12.03 -26.26 -31.20
N ALA A 334 13.27 -25.83 -30.97
CA ALA A 334 14.04 -26.20 -29.78
C ALA A 334 13.49 -25.51 -28.52
N PRO A 335 13.55 -26.16 -27.33
CA PRO A 335 13.18 -25.55 -26.05
C PRO A 335 13.92 -24.23 -25.82
N TRP A 336 13.23 -23.20 -25.34
CA TRP A 336 13.82 -21.87 -25.11
C TRP A 336 15.07 -21.93 -24.21
N ALA A 337 15.04 -22.74 -23.15
CA ALA A 337 16.16 -22.94 -22.24
C ALA A 337 17.42 -23.53 -22.91
N SER A 338 17.27 -24.23 -24.03
CA SER A 338 18.39 -24.83 -24.79
C SER A 338 19.06 -23.84 -25.76
N LEU A 339 18.43 -22.69 -26.03
CA LEU A 339 18.97 -21.68 -26.93
C LEU A 339 20.13 -20.90 -26.29
N SER A 340 21.06 -20.42 -27.12
CA SER A 340 22.21 -19.65 -26.62
C SER A 340 21.80 -18.28 -26.06
N ALA A 341 22.57 -17.75 -25.10
CA ALA A 341 22.33 -16.44 -24.50
C ALA A 341 22.31 -15.29 -25.53
N ASN A 342 23.04 -15.42 -26.65
CA ASN A 342 22.98 -14.44 -27.73
C ASN A 342 21.62 -14.43 -28.43
N VAL A 343 21.05 -15.61 -28.68
CA VAL A 343 19.70 -15.76 -29.27
C VAL A 343 18.66 -15.19 -28.32
N HIS A 344 18.74 -15.47 -27.02
CA HIS A 344 17.84 -14.86 -26.02
C HIS A 344 17.87 -13.34 -26.08
N LYS A 345 19.08 -12.76 -26.12
CA LYS A 345 19.26 -11.31 -26.18
C LYS A 345 18.65 -10.70 -27.44
N VAL A 346 18.92 -11.29 -28.60
CA VAL A 346 18.39 -10.78 -29.89
C VAL A 346 16.86 -10.90 -29.95
N VAL A 347 16.28 -12.00 -29.48
CA VAL A 347 14.82 -12.18 -29.48
C VAL A 347 14.16 -11.16 -28.54
N LEU A 348 14.69 -10.97 -27.34
CA LEU A 348 14.07 -10.09 -26.34
C LEU A 348 14.30 -8.60 -26.61
N TYR A 349 15.55 -8.21 -26.89
CA TYR A 349 15.98 -6.82 -26.98
C TYR A 349 16.24 -6.33 -28.41
N GLY A 350 16.17 -7.22 -29.40
CA GLY A 350 16.31 -6.87 -30.80
C GLY A 350 17.74 -7.00 -31.34
N SER A 351 17.90 -6.75 -32.64
CA SER A 351 19.17 -6.82 -33.37
C SER A 351 19.98 -5.52 -33.34
N GLY A 352 19.53 -4.52 -32.57
CA GLY A 352 20.17 -3.20 -32.50
C GLY A 352 20.10 -2.47 -33.85
N LYS A 353 21.25 -2.27 -34.51
CA LYS A 353 21.35 -1.59 -35.81
C LYS A 353 21.47 -2.57 -37.00
N GLU A 354 21.53 -3.87 -36.74
CA GLU A 354 21.69 -4.88 -37.78
C GLU A 354 20.38 -5.07 -38.56
N ASN A 355 20.44 -4.89 -39.89
CA ASN A 355 19.29 -5.07 -40.79
C ASN A 355 19.12 -6.55 -41.14
N ILE A 356 17.91 -7.07 -40.92
CA ILE A 356 17.54 -8.46 -41.17
C ILE A 356 16.46 -8.49 -42.23
N GLU A 357 16.47 -9.54 -43.05
CA GLU A 357 15.50 -9.75 -44.11
C GLU A 357 14.27 -10.50 -43.56
N PHE A 358 13.14 -9.82 -43.49
CA PHE A 358 11.87 -10.37 -43.01
C PHE A 358 10.93 -10.68 -44.18
N LYS A 359 10.41 -11.90 -44.21
CA LYS A 359 9.42 -12.36 -45.18
C LYS A 359 8.02 -12.25 -44.56
N TYR A 360 7.19 -11.36 -45.09
CA TYR A 360 5.81 -11.18 -44.67
C TYR A 360 4.86 -11.77 -45.69
N MET A 361 3.90 -12.57 -45.25
CA MET A 361 2.89 -13.15 -46.13
C MET A 361 1.52 -12.56 -45.78
N ASN A 362 0.87 -11.95 -46.77
CA ASN A 362 -0.45 -11.35 -46.60
C ASN A 362 -1.55 -12.42 -46.61
N ASP A 363 -2.76 -12.07 -46.18
CA ASP A 363 -3.93 -12.99 -46.14
C ASP A 363 -4.27 -13.64 -47.50
N ARG A 364 -3.81 -13.05 -48.61
CA ARG A 364 -3.98 -13.57 -49.98
C ARG A 364 -2.87 -14.53 -50.44
N GLY A 365 -1.87 -14.80 -49.60
CA GLY A 365 -0.74 -15.69 -49.91
C GLY A 365 0.46 -15.03 -50.58
N ASP A 366 0.37 -13.75 -50.96
CA ASP A 366 1.50 -13.00 -51.54
C ASP A 366 2.58 -12.74 -50.47
N THR A 367 3.83 -13.02 -50.83
CA THR A 367 4.99 -12.81 -49.95
C THR A 367 5.70 -11.50 -50.31
N SER A 368 5.89 -10.61 -49.34
CA SER A 368 6.68 -9.39 -49.47
C SER A 368 7.91 -9.47 -48.58
N VAL A 369 9.07 -9.08 -49.11
CA VAL A 369 10.33 -9.08 -48.38
C VAL A 369 10.68 -7.65 -47.97
N ARG A 370 11.00 -7.44 -46.70
CA ARG A 370 11.44 -6.13 -46.19
C ARG A 370 12.72 -6.30 -45.38
N ARG A 371 13.60 -5.29 -45.43
CA ARG A 371 14.82 -5.23 -44.65
C ARG A 371 14.73 -4.14 -43.61
N HIS A 372 14.82 -4.52 -42.35
CA HIS A 372 14.87 -3.59 -41.23
C HIS A 372 15.47 -4.29 -39.99
N PRO A 373 15.87 -3.54 -38.95
CA PRO A 373 16.29 -4.14 -37.70
C PRO A 373 15.11 -4.80 -36.99
N PHE A 374 15.39 -5.85 -36.24
CA PHE A 374 14.42 -6.45 -35.33
C PHE A 374 14.35 -5.61 -34.06
N GLU A 375 13.18 -5.08 -33.71
CA GLU A 375 13.01 -4.25 -32.52
C GLU A 375 13.15 -5.04 -31.21
N GLY A 376 12.88 -6.35 -31.23
CA GLY A 376 12.83 -7.19 -30.04
C GLY A 376 11.44 -7.26 -29.42
N VAL A 377 11.14 -8.38 -28.77
CA VAL A 377 9.84 -8.63 -28.14
C VAL A 377 9.52 -7.58 -27.05
N LEU A 378 10.50 -7.23 -26.21
CA LEU A 378 10.27 -6.32 -25.07
C LEU A 378 10.04 -4.89 -25.54
N HIS A 379 10.82 -4.39 -26.51
CA HIS A 379 10.60 -3.06 -27.08
C HIS A 379 9.28 -2.98 -27.86
N ASN A 380 8.88 -4.05 -28.56
CA ASN A 380 7.56 -4.13 -29.19
C ASN A 380 6.44 -3.97 -28.16
N MET A 381 6.52 -4.71 -27.04
CA MET A 381 5.53 -4.63 -25.96
C MET A 381 5.51 -3.24 -25.32
N GLU A 382 6.67 -2.64 -25.06
CA GLU A 382 6.78 -1.30 -24.49
C GLU A 382 6.16 -0.23 -25.39
N ARG A 383 6.48 -0.27 -26.69
CA ARG A 383 5.90 0.62 -27.69
C ARG A 383 4.38 0.45 -27.77
N ARG A 384 3.90 -0.79 -27.87
CA ARG A 384 2.46 -1.09 -27.92
C ARG A 384 1.74 -0.62 -26.67
N TYR A 385 2.34 -0.74 -25.49
CA TYR A 385 1.76 -0.28 -24.23
C TYR A 385 1.58 1.24 -24.21
N LYS A 386 2.59 1.99 -24.69
CA LYS A 386 2.59 3.46 -24.76
C LYS A 386 1.65 4.00 -25.85
N GLU A 387 1.63 3.40 -27.04
CA GLU A 387 0.91 3.91 -28.22
C GLU A 387 -0.54 3.42 -28.33
N THR A 388 -0.90 2.32 -27.69
CA THR A 388 -2.26 1.75 -27.76
C THR A 388 -3.30 2.65 -27.10
N GLU A 389 -4.43 2.88 -27.78
CA GLU A 389 -5.63 3.51 -27.21
C GLU A 389 -6.62 2.50 -26.59
N SER A 390 -6.48 1.20 -26.91
CA SER A 390 -7.31 0.13 -26.34
C SER A 390 -6.94 -0.20 -24.89
N SER A 391 -7.85 0.05 -23.96
CA SER A 391 -7.68 -0.32 -22.55
C SER A 391 -7.43 -1.83 -22.35
N ALA A 392 -8.14 -2.69 -23.09
CA ALA A 392 -7.99 -4.14 -22.99
C ALA A 392 -6.57 -4.62 -23.34
N VAL A 393 -5.97 -4.08 -24.40
CA VAL A 393 -4.60 -4.40 -24.80
C VAL A 393 -3.60 -3.87 -23.76
N ARG A 394 -3.83 -2.66 -23.24
CA ARG A 394 -2.98 -2.08 -22.19
C ARG A 394 -3.01 -2.90 -20.91
N GLU A 395 -4.19 -3.37 -20.49
CA GLU A 395 -4.37 -4.27 -19.33
C GLU A 395 -3.73 -5.65 -19.55
N GLU A 396 -3.77 -6.19 -20.78
CA GLU A 396 -3.12 -7.46 -21.10
C GLU A 396 -1.59 -7.33 -21.01
N LEU A 397 -1.02 -6.26 -21.57
CA LEU A 397 0.43 -6.00 -21.53
C LEU A 397 0.92 -5.62 -20.13
N ALA A 398 0.11 -4.92 -19.33
CA ALA A 398 0.47 -4.52 -17.96
C ALA A 398 0.84 -5.72 -17.06
N LYS A 399 0.36 -6.92 -17.36
CA LYS A 399 0.67 -8.15 -16.62
C LYS A 399 2.15 -8.56 -16.69
N PHE A 400 2.85 -8.09 -17.73
CA PHE A 400 4.27 -8.38 -17.95
C PHE A 400 5.19 -7.26 -17.46
N ILE A 401 4.61 -6.19 -16.89
CA ILE A 401 5.38 -5.08 -16.35
C ILE A 401 5.82 -5.42 -14.92
N SER A 402 7.10 -5.20 -14.64
CA SER A 402 7.69 -5.19 -13.31
C SER A 402 8.20 -3.80 -12.96
N ASN A 403 8.35 -3.55 -11.67
CA ASN A 403 8.93 -2.31 -11.16
C ASN A 403 10.36 -2.58 -10.71
N ARG A 404 11.26 -1.64 -10.99
CA ARG A 404 12.59 -1.60 -10.39
C ARG A 404 12.86 -0.21 -9.81
N PRO A 405 13.78 -0.06 -8.83
CA PRO A 405 14.24 1.25 -8.40
C PRO A 405 14.74 2.07 -9.59
N CYS A 406 14.39 3.35 -9.62
CA CYS A 406 14.83 4.27 -10.66
C CYS A 406 16.35 4.43 -10.61
N ALA A 407 17.05 4.20 -11.71
CA ALA A 407 18.52 4.28 -11.75
C ALA A 407 19.07 5.67 -11.41
N SER A 408 18.33 6.75 -11.70
CA SER A 408 18.82 8.13 -11.48
C SER A 408 18.72 8.57 -10.02
N CYS A 409 17.68 8.16 -9.31
CA CYS A 409 17.46 8.53 -7.91
C CYS A 409 17.63 7.37 -6.92
N GLU A 410 17.90 6.16 -7.42
CA GLU A 410 18.06 4.94 -6.63
C GLU A 410 16.85 4.64 -5.73
N GLY A 411 15.65 5.02 -6.16
CA GLY A 411 14.42 4.82 -5.38
C GLY A 411 14.02 5.98 -4.47
N THR A 412 14.91 6.94 -4.22
CA THR A 412 14.67 8.04 -3.26
C THR A 412 13.65 9.09 -3.71
N ARG A 413 13.18 9.01 -4.96
CA ARG A 413 12.15 9.89 -5.58
C ARG A 413 12.57 11.35 -5.79
N LEU A 414 13.67 11.80 -5.21
CA LEU A 414 14.12 13.19 -5.23
C LEU A 414 15.15 13.47 -6.34
N ASN A 415 15.24 14.73 -6.74
CA ASN A 415 16.24 15.23 -7.66
C ASN A 415 17.66 15.18 -7.04
N ARG A 416 18.69 15.53 -7.82
CA ARG A 416 20.06 15.50 -7.31
C ARG A 416 20.30 16.51 -6.19
N GLU A 417 19.76 17.71 -6.30
CA GLU A 417 20.00 18.81 -5.35
C GLU A 417 19.45 18.49 -3.96
N ALA A 418 18.19 18.06 -3.88
CA ALA A 418 17.49 17.74 -2.63
C ALA A 418 18.09 16.56 -1.87
N ARG A 419 18.77 15.63 -2.57
CA ARG A 419 19.47 14.49 -1.96
C ARG A 419 20.77 14.89 -1.26
N HIS A 420 21.34 16.05 -1.59
CA HIS A 420 22.62 16.53 -1.07
C HIS A 420 22.43 17.71 -0.12
N VAL A 421 21.39 17.61 0.73
CA VAL A 421 21.18 18.51 1.87
C VAL A 421 21.15 17.65 3.12
N PHE A 422 21.89 18.05 4.15
CA PHE A 422 22.18 17.21 5.31
C PHE A 422 21.76 17.89 6.62
N VAL A 423 21.32 17.09 7.59
CA VAL A 423 21.15 17.46 8.99
C VAL A 423 22.00 16.49 9.81
N GLU A 424 22.99 16.98 10.58
CA GLU A 424 23.96 16.14 11.30
C GLU A 424 24.57 15.03 10.41
N ASN A 425 25.06 15.41 9.23
CA ASN A 425 25.63 14.50 8.21
C ASN A 425 24.66 13.43 7.65
N THR A 426 23.36 13.55 7.91
CA THR A 426 22.37 12.60 7.40
C THR A 426 21.43 13.28 6.40
N PRO A 427 21.32 12.77 5.15
CA PRO A 427 20.43 13.35 4.15
C PRO A 427 18.98 12.87 4.33
N LEU A 428 18.02 13.61 3.78
CA LEU A 428 16.57 13.34 3.93
C LEU A 428 16.16 11.91 3.48
N PRO A 429 16.65 11.37 2.34
CA PRO A 429 16.32 10.00 1.95
C PRO A 429 16.78 8.96 2.98
N ALA A 430 17.97 9.14 3.56
CA ALA A 430 18.49 8.21 4.55
C ALA A 430 17.61 8.18 5.81
N ILE A 431 17.16 9.34 6.29
CA ILE A 431 16.20 9.40 7.41
C ILE A 431 14.87 8.74 7.03
N SER A 432 14.42 8.91 5.78
CA SER A 432 13.15 8.34 5.31
C SER A 432 13.20 6.81 5.19
N ASP A 433 14.38 6.25 4.92
CA ASP A 433 14.62 4.81 4.82
C ASP A 433 14.99 4.14 6.16
N MET A 434 15.23 4.93 7.22
CA MET A 434 15.33 4.39 8.58
C MET A 434 13.99 3.77 8.99
N SER A 435 14.04 2.73 9.83
CA SER A 435 12.84 2.30 10.56
C SER A 435 12.36 3.44 11.46
N ILE A 436 11.05 3.54 11.68
CA ILE A 436 10.44 4.57 12.52
C ILE A 436 11.06 4.56 13.93
N GLY A 437 11.40 3.38 14.46
CA GLY A 437 12.14 3.26 15.72
C GLY A 437 13.50 3.96 15.67
N HIS A 438 14.33 3.65 14.67
CA HIS A 438 15.63 4.31 14.51
C HIS A 438 15.52 5.80 14.19
N ALA A 439 14.52 6.23 13.43
CA ALA A 439 14.26 7.64 13.17
C ALA A 439 13.89 8.38 14.47
N MET A 440 13.09 7.77 15.34
CA MET A 440 12.76 8.32 16.65
C MET A 440 14.01 8.49 17.52
N ASP A 441 14.89 7.48 17.54
CA ASP A 441 16.16 7.54 18.26
C ASP A 441 17.09 8.62 17.68
N PHE A 442 17.14 8.76 16.35
CA PHE A 442 17.89 9.81 15.66
C PHE A 442 17.45 11.20 16.11
N PHE A 443 16.14 11.50 16.06
CA PHE A 443 15.63 12.82 16.45
C PHE A 443 15.73 13.09 17.95
N THR A 444 15.63 12.06 18.79
CA THR A 444 15.82 12.19 20.25
C THR A 444 17.25 12.57 20.60
N ASN A 445 18.23 12.07 19.85
CA ASN A 445 19.65 12.33 20.07
C ASN A 445 20.20 13.51 19.26
N LEU A 446 19.39 14.13 18.39
CA LEU A 446 19.79 15.21 17.52
C LEU A 446 20.15 16.47 18.34
N LYS A 447 21.39 16.95 18.18
CA LYS A 447 21.87 18.16 18.88
C LYS A 447 22.11 19.28 17.89
N LEU A 448 21.22 20.26 17.89
CA LEU A 448 21.42 21.51 17.14
C LEU A 448 21.88 22.62 18.09
N SER A 449 22.71 23.54 17.59
CA SER A 449 23.20 24.70 18.35
C SER A 449 22.80 26.03 17.71
N GLY A 450 22.74 27.10 18.52
CA GLY A 450 22.53 28.47 18.05
C GLY A 450 21.14 28.73 17.47
N GLN A 451 21.07 29.56 16.42
CA GLN A 451 19.80 29.94 15.78
C GLN A 451 19.07 28.75 15.14
N ARG A 452 19.83 27.77 14.60
CA ARG A 452 19.25 26.55 13.99
C ARG A 452 18.40 25.77 14.99
N ALA A 453 18.89 25.62 16.23
CA ALA A 453 18.15 24.95 17.30
C ALA A 453 16.81 25.62 17.60
N LYS A 454 16.81 26.96 17.73
CA LYS A 454 15.62 27.75 18.05
C LYS A 454 14.55 27.70 16.93
N ILE A 455 14.98 27.65 15.67
CA ILE A 455 14.06 27.52 14.53
C ILE A 455 13.48 26.10 14.45
N ALA A 456 14.31 25.08 14.73
CA ALA A 456 13.91 23.68 14.61
C ALA A 456 13.11 23.16 15.81
N GLU A 457 13.17 23.78 17.00
CA GLU A 457 12.58 23.29 18.25
C GLU A 457 11.13 22.80 18.08
N LYS A 458 10.25 23.63 17.51
CA LYS A 458 8.84 23.26 17.29
C LYS A 458 8.68 22.14 16.27
N VAL A 459 9.48 22.16 15.20
CA VAL A 459 9.43 21.16 14.13
C VAL A 459 9.92 19.79 14.63
N LEU A 460 10.99 19.77 15.42
CA LEU A 460 11.53 18.56 16.03
C LEU A 460 10.56 17.95 17.04
N LYS A 461 9.85 18.80 17.81
CA LYS A 461 8.80 18.33 18.71
C LYS A 461 7.69 17.61 17.93
N GLU A 462 7.16 18.22 16.88
CA GLU A 462 6.11 17.62 16.05
C GLU A 462 6.55 16.30 15.38
N ILE A 463 7.80 16.24 14.88
CA ILE A 463 8.38 15.01 14.32
C ILE A 463 8.47 13.92 15.40
N GLY A 464 9.03 14.27 16.57
CA GLY A 464 9.21 13.34 17.69
C GLY A 464 7.90 12.78 18.22
N ASP A 465 6.89 13.64 18.41
CA ASP A 465 5.56 13.24 18.89
C ASP A 465 4.88 12.29 17.88
N ARG A 466 4.93 12.60 16.57
CA ARG A 466 4.35 11.74 15.52
C ARG A 466 5.05 10.39 15.37
N LEU A 467 6.39 10.36 15.43
CA LEU A 467 7.14 9.12 15.44
C LEU A 467 6.80 8.27 16.67
N LYS A 468 6.69 8.90 17.85
CA LYS A 468 6.29 8.22 19.08
C LYS A 468 4.89 7.62 18.97
N PHE A 469 3.92 8.32 18.37
CA PHE A 469 2.59 7.75 18.14
C PHE A 469 2.63 6.52 17.24
N LEU A 470 3.42 6.54 16.16
CA LEU A 470 3.60 5.38 15.29
C LEU A 470 4.26 4.19 16.03
N VAL A 471 5.23 4.45 16.90
CA VAL A 471 5.83 3.42 17.76
C VAL A 471 4.80 2.84 18.75
N ASN A 472 3.97 3.68 19.36
CA ASN A 472 2.94 3.26 20.32
C ASN A 472 1.90 2.33 19.67
N VAL A 473 1.52 2.58 18.41
CA VAL A 473 0.62 1.69 17.66
C VAL A 473 1.34 0.51 17.00
N GLY A 474 2.59 0.22 17.38
CA GLY A 474 3.32 -0.97 16.95
C GLY A 474 3.87 -0.93 15.53
N LEU A 475 4.09 0.26 14.95
CA LEU A 475 4.59 0.43 13.58
C LEU A 475 6.08 0.80 13.50
N ASN A 476 6.83 0.60 14.59
CA ASN A 476 8.25 0.95 14.70
C ASN A 476 9.15 0.30 13.64
N TYR A 477 8.71 -0.81 13.03
CA TYR A 477 9.45 -1.55 12.01
C TYR A 477 9.32 -0.98 10.59
N LEU A 478 8.32 -0.11 10.34
CA LEU A 478 8.12 0.51 9.02
C LEU A 478 9.16 1.59 8.76
N THR A 479 9.42 1.87 7.49
CA THR A 479 10.15 3.07 7.07
C THR A 479 9.17 4.16 6.65
N LEU A 480 9.58 5.42 6.71
CA LEU A 480 8.76 6.55 6.22
C LEU A 480 8.63 6.52 4.69
N SER A 481 9.60 5.93 3.99
CA SER A 481 9.62 5.78 2.53
C SER A 481 8.75 4.62 2.01
N ARG A 482 8.27 3.71 2.88
CA ARG A 482 7.45 2.57 2.49
C ARG A 482 6.21 3.04 1.74
N SER A 483 5.95 2.43 0.58
CA SER A 483 4.79 2.73 -0.25
C SER A 483 3.49 2.42 0.48
N ALA A 484 2.53 3.34 0.41
CA ALA A 484 1.21 3.16 0.98
C ALA A 484 0.45 1.96 0.40
N GLU A 485 0.75 1.58 -0.86
CA GLU A 485 0.13 0.44 -1.55
C GLU A 485 0.52 -0.91 -0.96
N THR A 486 1.67 -0.97 -0.27
CA THR A 486 2.21 -2.21 0.29
C THR A 486 1.77 -2.44 1.73
N LEU A 487 1.01 -1.53 2.32
CA LEU A 487 0.55 -1.61 3.70
C LEU A 487 -0.61 -2.61 3.81
N SER A 488 -0.62 -3.41 4.87
CA SER A 488 -1.80 -4.20 5.22
C SER A 488 -2.95 -3.28 5.68
N GLY A 489 -4.19 -3.80 5.69
CA GLY A 489 -5.36 -3.06 6.21
C GLY A 489 -5.14 -2.57 7.64
N GLY A 490 -4.63 -3.45 8.52
CA GLY A 490 -4.28 -3.09 9.90
C GLY A 490 -3.14 -2.07 10.00
N GLU A 491 -2.08 -2.19 9.18
CA GLU A 491 -1.01 -1.18 9.15
C GLU A 491 -1.55 0.21 8.77
N ALA A 492 -2.37 0.29 7.71
CA ALA A 492 -2.96 1.54 7.26
C ALA A 492 -3.91 2.15 8.28
N GLN A 493 -4.72 1.31 8.94
CA GLN A 493 -5.63 1.73 10.01
C GLN A 493 -4.85 2.31 11.20
N ARG A 494 -3.78 1.64 11.64
CA ARG A 494 -2.93 2.10 12.75
C ARG A 494 -2.18 3.38 12.41
N ILE A 495 -1.72 3.55 11.17
CA ILE A 495 -1.16 4.83 10.69
C ILE A 495 -2.22 5.94 10.82
N ARG A 496 -3.45 5.69 10.36
CA ARG A 496 -4.53 6.67 10.45
C ARG A 496 -4.84 7.02 11.89
N LEU A 497 -4.89 6.04 12.79
CA LEU A 497 -5.05 6.25 14.23
C LEU A 497 -3.95 7.14 14.81
N ALA A 498 -2.68 6.84 14.52
CA ALA A 498 -1.55 7.66 14.95
C ALA A 498 -1.64 9.10 14.44
N SER A 499 -2.02 9.31 13.18
CA SER A 499 -2.26 10.64 12.61
C SER A 499 -3.40 11.38 13.33
N GLN A 500 -4.49 10.70 13.70
CA GLN A 500 -5.60 11.32 14.42
C GLN A 500 -5.22 11.76 15.83
N ILE A 501 -4.39 10.98 16.53
CA ILE A 501 -3.88 11.35 17.85
C ILE A 501 -2.94 12.56 17.73
N GLY A 502 -2.09 12.58 16.71
CA GLY A 502 -1.20 13.71 16.42
C GLY A 502 -1.93 15.01 16.07
N ALA A 503 -3.18 14.95 15.60
CA ALA A 503 -4.00 16.13 15.35
C ALA A 503 -4.48 16.84 16.62
N GLY A 504 -4.48 16.16 17.77
CA GLY A 504 -4.84 16.75 19.07
C GLY A 504 -6.28 17.27 19.16
N LEU A 505 -7.20 16.68 18.40
CA LEU A 505 -8.60 17.10 18.40
C LEU A 505 -9.31 16.71 19.72
N VAL A 506 -10.24 17.56 20.15
CA VAL A 506 -11.04 17.41 21.37
C VAL A 506 -12.52 17.56 21.03
N GLY A 507 -13.39 16.82 21.72
CA GLY A 507 -14.84 16.85 21.47
C GLY A 507 -15.25 16.13 20.19
N VAL A 508 -14.42 15.24 19.66
CA VAL A 508 -14.68 14.42 18.47
C VAL A 508 -15.23 13.05 18.88
N MET A 509 -16.10 12.49 18.04
CA MET A 509 -16.52 11.09 18.13
C MET A 509 -15.70 10.25 17.15
N TYR A 510 -14.80 9.43 17.67
CA TYR A 510 -14.03 8.48 16.86
C TYR A 510 -14.78 7.15 16.78
N VAL A 511 -14.99 6.65 15.57
CA VAL A 511 -15.61 5.34 15.34
C VAL A 511 -14.60 4.42 14.66
N LEU A 512 -14.19 3.34 15.33
CA LEU A 512 -13.12 2.44 14.91
C LEU A 512 -13.68 1.05 14.60
N ASP A 513 -13.19 0.45 13.51
CA ASP A 513 -13.61 -0.86 13.01
C ASP A 513 -12.54 -1.90 13.34
N GLU A 514 -12.68 -2.63 14.44
CA GLU A 514 -11.78 -3.72 14.85
C GLU A 514 -10.28 -3.35 14.76
N PRO A 515 -9.83 -2.34 15.53
CA PRO A 515 -8.44 -1.88 15.45
C PRO A 515 -7.41 -2.93 15.91
N SER A 516 -7.84 -4.01 16.57
CA SER A 516 -6.98 -5.14 16.97
C SER A 516 -6.57 -6.06 15.80
N ILE A 517 -7.17 -5.92 14.61
CA ILE A 517 -6.88 -6.78 13.45
C ILE A 517 -5.38 -6.77 13.09
N GLY A 518 -4.84 -7.96 12.84
CA GLY A 518 -3.43 -8.17 12.51
C GLY A 518 -2.45 -7.66 13.56
N LEU A 519 -2.89 -7.52 14.82
CA LEU A 519 -2.03 -7.28 15.97
C LEU A 519 -1.83 -8.56 16.77
N HIS A 520 -0.59 -8.74 17.19
CA HIS A 520 -0.28 -9.71 18.23
C HIS A 520 -0.75 -9.21 19.60
N GLN A 521 -1.13 -10.13 20.50
CA GLN A 521 -1.70 -9.77 21.82
C GLN A 521 -0.85 -8.75 22.60
N ARG A 522 0.47 -8.90 22.54
CA ARG A 522 1.44 -7.93 23.09
C ARG A 522 1.20 -6.48 22.61
N ASP A 523 0.96 -6.30 21.31
CA ASP A 523 0.81 -5.00 20.70
C ASP A 523 -0.62 -4.47 20.88
N ASN A 524 -1.60 -5.36 21.08
CA ASN A 524 -2.97 -5.03 21.48
C ASN A 524 -3.01 -4.24 22.81
N GLU A 525 -2.24 -4.65 23.82
CA GLU A 525 -2.11 -3.89 25.09
C GLU A 525 -1.72 -2.42 24.85
N ARG A 526 -0.82 -2.16 23.88
CA ARG A 526 -0.36 -0.80 23.52
C ARG A 526 -1.42 -0.01 22.76
N LEU A 527 -2.13 -0.67 21.86
CA LEU A 527 -3.27 -0.09 21.15
C LEU A 527 -4.34 0.37 22.14
N LEU A 528 -4.72 -0.48 23.09
CA LEU A 528 -5.73 -0.13 24.10
C LEU A 528 -5.31 1.07 24.94
N GLY A 529 -4.05 1.13 25.37
CA GLY A 529 -3.49 2.30 26.04
C GLY A 529 -3.60 3.58 25.20
N THR A 530 -3.46 3.45 23.89
CA THR A 530 -3.59 4.54 22.92
C THR A 530 -5.04 5.00 22.74
N LEU A 531 -6.00 4.08 22.67
CA LEU A 531 -7.44 4.40 22.61
C LEU A 531 -7.93 5.07 23.90
N ILE A 532 -7.46 4.59 25.05
CA ILE A 532 -7.70 5.21 26.35
C ILE A 532 -7.13 6.64 26.39
N HIS A 533 -5.94 6.85 25.84
CA HIS A 533 -5.37 8.19 25.74
C HIS A 533 -6.23 9.10 24.85
N LEU A 534 -6.68 8.62 23.69
CA LEU A 534 -7.55 9.38 22.79
C LEU A 534 -8.86 9.80 23.47
N ARG A 535 -9.47 8.89 24.25
CA ARG A 535 -10.63 9.19 25.12
C ARG A 535 -10.28 10.27 26.14
N ASN A 536 -9.18 10.11 26.87
CA ASN A 536 -8.77 11.01 27.95
C ASN A 536 -8.44 12.45 27.48
N LEU A 537 -8.21 12.66 26.18
CA LEU A 537 -8.11 14.01 25.59
C LEU A 537 -9.46 14.76 25.59
N GLY A 538 -10.57 14.11 25.93
CA GLY A 538 -11.92 14.66 25.89
C GLY A 538 -12.68 14.27 24.63
N ASN A 539 -12.45 13.06 24.13
CA ASN A 539 -13.14 12.50 22.97
C ASN A 539 -14.00 11.31 23.37
N THR A 540 -15.02 11.03 22.56
CA THR A 540 -15.81 9.79 22.68
C THR A 540 -15.26 8.78 21.68
N VAL A 541 -14.89 7.58 22.13
CA VAL A 541 -14.29 6.54 21.29
C VAL A 541 -15.23 5.36 21.24
N ILE A 542 -15.80 5.09 20.06
CA ILE A 542 -16.68 3.95 19.80
C ILE A 542 -15.89 2.95 18.97
N VAL A 543 -15.76 1.73 19.47
CA VAL A 543 -14.99 0.66 18.82
C VAL A 543 -15.91 -0.50 18.54
N VAL A 544 -16.00 -0.96 17.30
CA VAL A 544 -16.58 -2.27 16.99
C VAL A 544 -15.49 -3.32 17.24
N GLU A 545 -15.68 -4.21 18.20
CA GLU A 545 -14.65 -5.18 18.60
C GLU A 545 -15.21 -6.52 19.09
N HIS A 546 -14.34 -7.52 18.97
CA HIS A 546 -14.54 -8.89 19.43
C HIS A 546 -13.42 -9.36 20.35
N ASP A 547 -12.30 -8.62 20.43
CA ASP A 547 -11.20 -8.93 21.33
C ASP A 547 -11.61 -8.84 22.82
N GLU A 548 -11.18 -9.84 23.59
CA GLU A 548 -11.52 -9.94 25.01
C GLU A 548 -10.93 -8.78 25.82
N ASP A 549 -9.67 -8.40 25.57
CA ASP A 549 -9.00 -7.33 26.32
C ASP A 549 -9.63 -5.95 26.02
N ALA A 550 -10.04 -5.71 24.77
CA ALA A 550 -10.77 -4.50 24.37
C ALA A 550 -12.12 -4.39 25.08
N ILE A 551 -12.90 -5.47 25.12
CA ILE A 551 -14.19 -5.51 25.82
C ILE A 551 -14.00 -5.30 27.33
N ARG A 552 -12.96 -5.89 27.93
CA ARG A 552 -12.62 -5.69 29.36
C ARG A 552 -12.15 -4.27 29.68
N ALA A 553 -11.47 -3.60 28.75
CA ALA A 553 -10.98 -2.23 28.94
C ALA A 553 -12.05 -1.16 28.71
N ALA A 554 -13.20 -1.51 28.14
CA ALA A 554 -14.27 -0.59 27.82
C ALA A 554 -14.92 0.01 29.08
N ASP A 555 -15.28 1.30 29.02
CA ASP A 555 -16.09 1.93 30.06
C ASP A 555 -17.57 1.55 29.92
N HIS A 556 -17.99 1.22 28.70
CA HIS A 556 -19.36 0.86 28.36
C HIS A 556 -19.36 -0.12 27.19
N VAL A 557 -20.18 -1.16 27.27
CA VAL A 557 -20.31 -2.20 26.26
C VAL A 557 -21.75 -2.22 25.76
N ILE A 558 -21.93 -2.35 24.46
CA ILE A 558 -23.22 -2.52 23.79
C ILE A 558 -23.18 -3.85 23.04
N ASP A 559 -23.94 -4.84 23.50
CA ASP A 559 -24.07 -6.14 22.87
C ASP A 559 -25.27 -6.14 21.92
N ILE A 560 -25.02 -6.31 20.62
CA ILE A 560 -26.03 -6.24 19.57
C ILE A 560 -26.36 -7.62 19.02
N GLY A 561 -27.66 -7.89 19.00
CA GLY A 561 -28.35 -8.97 18.31
C GLY A 561 -28.13 -10.35 18.96
N PRO A 562 -29.20 -11.09 19.30
CA PRO A 562 -29.06 -12.48 19.74
C PRO A 562 -28.64 -13.42 18.58
N GLY A 563 -28.72 -12.93 17.33
CA GLY A 563 -28.38 -13.62 16.09
C GLY A 563 -27.88 -12.65 15.02
N ALA A 564 -27.68 -13.16 13.81
CA ALA A 564 -27.25 -12.38 12.65
C ALA A 564 -28.42 -12.03 11.71
N GLY A 565 -28.26 -10.98 10.90
CA GLY A 565 -29.24 -10.61 9.88
C GLY A 565 -30.60 -10.23 10.46
N VAL A 566 -31.67 -10.86 9.95
CA VAL A 566 -33.05 -10.62 10.41
C VAL A 566 -33.27 -11.02 11.88
N HIS A 567 -32.44 -11.93 12.41
CA HIS A 567 -32.48 -12.38 13.79
C HIS A 567 -31.67 -11.46 14.73
N GLY A 568 -30.87 -10.55 14.18
CA GLY A 568 -30.10 -9.55 14.92
C GLY A 568 -30.84 -8.23 15.08
N GLY A 569 -30.07 -7.13 15.13
CA GLY A 569 -30.59 -5.76 15.06
C GLY A 569 -31.25 -5.24 16.33
N GLU A 570 -31.17 -5.98 17.42
CA GLU A 570 -31.70 -5.62 18.74
C GLU A 570 -30.56 -5.37 19.71
N VAL A 571 -30.77 -4.56 20.75
CA VAL A 571 -29.80 -4.39 21.83
C VAL A 571 -30.09 -5.47 22.88
N VAL A 572 -29.18 -6.42 23.05
CA VAL A 572 -29.34 -7.54 23.99
C VAL A 572 -29.01 -7.07 25.41
N ALA A 573 -27.90 -6.35 25.54
CA ALA A 573 -27.45 -5.78 26.80
C ALA A 573 -26.63 -4.50 26.54
N GLU A 574 -26.74 -3.52 27.42
CA GLU A 574 -25.91 -2.32 27.43
C GLU A 574 -25.49 -1.99 28.87
N GLY A 575 -24.28 -1.46 29.05
CA GLY A 575 -23.78 -1.12 30.39
C GLY A 575 -22.29 -1.44 30.59
N PRO A 576 -21.81 -1.41 31.84
CA PRO A 576 -20.48 -1.94 32.16
C PRO A 576 -20.43 -3.45 31.92
N LEU A 577 -19.22 -4.02 31.77
CA LEU A 577 -19.04 -5.44 31.42
C LEU A 577 -19.77 -6.39 32.40
N GLU A 578 -19.79 -6.08 33.69
CA GLU A 578 -20.49 -6.89 34.69
C GLU A 578 -22.00 -6.99 34.42
N ALA A 579 -22.60 -5.94 33.87
CA ALA A 579 -24.01 -5.95 33.48
C ALA A 579 -24.23 -6.88 32.28
N ILE A 580 -23.32 -6.87 31.30
CA ILE A 580 -23.38 -7.76 30.14
C ILE A 580 -23.26 -9.23 30.56
N MET A 581 -22.32 -9.54 31.46
CA MET A 581 -22.10 -10.91 31.98
C MET A 581 -23.30 -11.44 32.81
N ALA A 582 -24.08 -10.55 33.40
CA ALA A 582 -25.27 -10.90 34.18
C ALA A 582 -26.46 -11.29 33.29
N VAL A 583 -26.51 -10.82 32.03
CA VAL A 583 -27.60 -11.11 31.09
C VAL A 583 -27.42 -12.50 30.47
N PRO A 584 -28.30 -13.48 30.75
CA PRO A 584 -28.16 -14.84 30.23
C PRO A 584 -28.28 -14.93 28.70
N GLU A 585 -29.04 -14.05 28.07
CA GLU A 585 -29.26 -14.01 26.62
C GLU A 585 -28.04 -13.49 25.85
N SER A 586 -27.14 -12.75 26.51
CA SER A 586 -25.93 -12.21 25.89
C SER A 586 -24.92 -13.34 25.62
N LEU A 587 -24.73 -13.68 24.34
CA LEU A 587 -23.69 -14.63 23.95
C LEU A 587 -22.31 -14.12 24.34
N THR A 588 -22.05 -12.83 24.11
CA THR A 588 -20.83 -12.16 24.57
C THR A 588 -20.65 -12.36 26.07
N GLY A 589 -21.67 -12.04 26.88
CA GLY A 589 -21.63 -12.22 28.34
C GLY A 589 -21.38 -13.67 28.77
N GLN A 590 -21.89 -14.66 28.03
CA GLN A 590 -21.61 -16.08 28.28
C GLN A 590 -20.14 -16.46 28.04
N TYR A 591 -19.49 -15.91 27.01
CA TYR A 591 -18.06 -16.13 26.77
C TYR A 591 -17.19 -15.38 27.79
N MET A 592 -17.50 -14.10 28.04
CA MET A 592 -16.73 -13.28 28.99
C MET A 592 -16.77 -13.83 30.42
N SER A 593 -17.88 -14.50 30.80
CA SER A 593 -18.07 -15.16 32.11
C SER A 593 -17.52 -16.58 32.17
N GLY A 594 -17.07 -17.14 31.05
CA GLY A 594 -16.58 -18.52 30.95
C GLY A 594 -17.67 -19.58 30.98
N LYS A 595 -18.96 -19.21 30.93
CA LYS A 595 -20.07 -20.18 30.78
C LYS A 595 -19.99 -20.91 29.44
N ARG A 596 -19.55 -20.21 28.40
CA ARG A 596 -19.10 -20.79 27.12
C ARG A 596 -17.63 -20.47 26.93
N LYS A 597 -16.91 -21.35 26.26
CA LYS A 597 -15.52 -21.16 25.86
C LYS A 597 -15.17 -22.09 24.71
N ILE A 598 -14.19 -21.71 23.90
CA ILE A 598 -13.58 -22.60 22.92
C ILE A 598 -12.63 -23.51 23.68
N GLU A 599 -12.91 -24.81 23.69
CA GLU A 599 -12.15 -25.80 24.45
C GLU A 599 -10.81 -26.12 23.79
N VAL A 600 -9.79 -26.41 24.61
CA VAL A 600 -8.53 -26.97 24.11
C VAL A 600 -8.77 -28.44 23.71
N PRO A 601 -8.34 -28.88 22.51
CA PRO A 601 -8.51 -30.27 22.09
C PRO A 601 -7.84 -31.23 23.07
N LYS A 602 -8.59 -32.24 23.56
CA LYS A 602 -8.06 -33.23 24.51
C LYS A 602 -6.98 -34.12 23.90
N GLN A 603 -7.03 -34.32 22.58
CA GLN A 603 -6.05 -35.05 21.80
C GLN A 603 -5.81 -34.27 20.51
N ARG A 604 -4.53 -34.08 20.16
CA ARG A 604 -4.10 -33.49 18.88
C ARG A 604 -3.65 -34.59 17.94
N VAL A 605 -3.74 -34.34 16.63
CA VAL A 605 -3.23 -35.29 15.65
C VAL A 605 -1.70 -35.23 15.65
N PRO A 606 -0.99 -36.34 15.88
CA PRO A 606 0.48 -36.33 15.92
C PRO A 606 1.07 -36.08 14.53
N ALA A 607 2.15 -35.30 14.48
CA ALA A 607 2.90 -35.09 13.25
C ALA A 607 3.53 -36.40 12.73
N ASN A 608 3.39 -36.67 11.44
CA ASN A 608 4.06 -37.80 10.79
C ASN A 608 5.45 -37.36 10.28
N PRO A 609 6.55 -37.91 10.82
CA PRO A 609 7.91 -37.52 10.39
C PRO A 609 8.23 -37.84 8.93
N GLU A 610 7.51 -38.78 8.30
CA GLU A 610 7.72 -39.17 6.90
C GLU A 610 6.95 -38.29 5.91
N LYS A 611 5.97 -37.49 6.37
CA LYS A 611 5.15 -36.63 5.52
C LYS A 611 5.28 -35.18 5.94
N VAL A 612 6.28 -34.51 5.37
CA VAL A 612 6.67 -33.15 5.77
C VAL A 612 6.99 -32.33 4.54
N LEU A 613 6.46 -31.12 4.47
CA LEU A 613 6.91 -30.09 3.54
C LEU A 613 8.04 -29.28 4.19
N LYS A 614 9.15 -29.12 3.47
CA LYS A 614 10.31 -28.38 3.96
C LYS A 614 10.73 -27.30 2.97
N LEU A 615 10.62 -26.05 3.38
CA LEU A 615 11.08 -24.88 2.64
C LEU A 615 12.37 -24.37 3.28
N THR A 616 13.48 -24.39 2.54
CA THR A 616 14.81 -24.05 3.07
C THR A 616 15.32 -22.73 2.51
N GLY A 617 15.97 -21.97 3.40
CA GLY A 617 16.71 -20.76 3.06
C GLY A 617 15.86 -19.63 2.49
N ALA A 618 14.66 -19.41 3.04
CA ALA A 618 13.82 -18.27 2.67
C ALA A 618 14.45 -16.95 3.17
N ARG A 619 14.59 -15.98 2.26
CA ARG A 619 15.33 -14.72 2.43
C ARG A 619 14.56 -13.50 1.90
N GLY A 620 13.25 -13.63 1.69
CA GLY A 620 12.40 -12.52 1.31
C GLY A 620 12.31 -11.44 2.39
N ASN A 621 12.33 -10.17 2.00
CA ASN A 621 12.22 -9.01 2.90
C ASN A 621 13.17 -9.09 4.11
N ASN A 622 12.64 -9.33 5.31
CA ASN A 622 13.40 -9.41 6.56
C ASN A 622 13.75 -10.84 7.01
N LEU A 623 13.39 -11.88 6.24
CA LEU A 623 13.68 -13.28 6.59
C LEU A 623 15.18 -13.58 6.55
N LYS A 624 15.70 -14.23 7.60
CA LYS A 624 17.13 -14.51 7.78
C LYS A 624 17.48 -15.96 7.44
N ASP A 625 17.38 -16.32 6.16
CA ASP A 625 17.73 -17.67 5.65
C ASP A 625 16.98 -18.79 6.38
N VAL A 626 15.69 -18.59 6.62
CA VAL A 626 14.88 -19.45 7.49
C VAL A 626 14.53 -20.78 6.82
N THR A 627 14.40 -21.83 7.63
CA THR A 627 13.92 -23.15 7.20
C THR A 627 12.58 -23.48 7.86
N LEU A 628 11.52 -23.43 7.07
CA LEU A 628 10.18 -23.81 7.50
C LEU A 628 9.95 -25.31 7.30
N THR A 629 9.44 -25.97 8.33
CA THR A 629 9.08 -27.39 8.32
C THR A 629 7.61 -27.53 8.70
N LEU A 630 6.79 -28.05 7.79
CA LEU A 630 5.34 -28.19 7.93
C LEU A 630 4.92 -29.67 7.87
N PRO A 631 4.31 -30.21 8.93
CA PRO A 631 3.71 -31.54 8.88
C PRO A 631 2.50 -31.58 7.92
N VAL A 632 2.42 -32.62 7.10
CA VAL A 632 1.29 -32.83 6.19
C VAL A 632 0.11 -33.46 6.94
N GLY A 633 -1.10 -32.99 6.64
CA GLY A 633 -2.38 -33.49 7.18
C GLY A 633 -2.78 -32.84 8.51
N LEU A 634 -2.07 -31.79 8.94
CA LEU A 634 -2.33 -31.09 10.20
C LEU A 634 -2.94 -29.71 9.99
N PHE A 635 -3.56 -29.20 11.07
CA PHE A 635 -3.92 -27.80 11.22
C PHE A 635 -2.73 -27.05 11.84
N THR A 636 -1.98 -26.33 11.00
CA THR A 636 -0.78 -25.61 11.40
C THR A 636 -1.03 -24.10 11.46
N CYS A 637 -0.71 -23.49 12.59
CA CYS A 637 -0.81 -22.05 12.79
C CYS A 637 0.59 -21.39 12.70
N ILE A 638 0.70 -20.36 11.88
CA ILE A 638 1.89 -19.51 11.74
C ILE A 638 1.64 -18.25 12.54
N THR A 639 2.43 -18.06 13.59
CA THR A 639 2.22 -17.00 14.58
C THR A 639 3.49 -16.18 14.82
N GLY A 640 3.42 -15.19 15.70
CA GLY A 640 4.48 -14.21 15.94
C GLY A 640 4.02 -12.76 15.76
N VAL A 641 4.83 -11.81 16.19
CA VAL A 641 4.48 -10.37 16.22
C VAL A 641 4.26 -9.76 14.83
N SER A 642 3.58 -8.62 14.75
CA SER A 642 3.37 -7.92 13.47
C SER A 642 4.72 -7.50 12.87
N GLY A 643 4.92 -7.75 11.58
CA GLY A 643 6.20 -7.50 10.90
C GLY A 643 7.30 -8.56 11.12
N SER A 644 7.03 -9.68 11.80
CA SER A 644 8.02 -10.75 12.02
C SER A 644 8.42 -11.53 10.76
N GLY A 645 7.65 -11.41 9.66
CA GLY A 645 7.90 -12.07 8.38
C GLY A 645 6.88 -13.17 8.01
N LYS A 646 5.77 -13.32 8.75
CA LYS A 646 4.74 -14.37 8.52
C LYS A 646 4.21 -14.37 7.08
N SER A 647 3.67 -13.24 6.62
CA SER A 647 3.13 -13.10 5.26
C SER A 647 4.21 -13.30 4.20
N THR A 648 5.45 -12.86 4.45
CA THR A 648 6.55 -13.09 3.49
C THR A 648 6.93 -14.56 3.40
N LEU A 649 6.94 -15.28 4.52
CA LEU A 649 7.23 -16.71 4.53
C LEU A 649 6.14 -17.54 3.84
N ILE A 650 4.86 -17.22 4.08
CA ILE A 650 3.74 -18.01 3.60
C ILE A 650 3.18 -17.48 2.28
N ASN A 651 2.73 -16.23 2.24
CA ASN A 651 2.02 -15.65 1.09
C ASN A 651 2.99 -15.22 -0.03
N ASP A 652 4.17 -14.70 0.29
CA ASP A 652 5.13 -14.24 -0.73
C ASP A 652 6.12 -15.35 -1.16
N THR A 653 6.31 -16.40 -0.35
CA THR A 653 7.26 -17.49 -0.63
C THR A 653 6.54 -18.82 -0.85
N LEU A 654 5.98 -19.45 0.18
CA LEU A 654 5.41 -20.80 0.09
C LEU A 654 4.27 -20.89 -0.94
N PHE A 655 3.32 -19.96 -0.91
CA PHE A 655 2.15 -19.99 -1.78
C PHE A 655 2.52 -19.87 -3.26
N PRO A 656 3.32 -18.87 -3.72
CA PRO A 656 3.73 -18.77 -5.12
C PRO A 656 4.51 -19.99 -5.61
N ILE A 657 5.35 -20.59 -4.75
CA ILE A 657 6.07 -21.84 -5.09
C ILE A 657 5.06 -22.97 -5.32
N ALA A 658 4.16 -23.20 -4.36
CA ALA A 658 3.14 -24.25 -4.46
C ALA A 658 2.18 -23.99 -5.64
N GLN A 659 1.83 -22.74 -5.91
CA GLN A 659 0.92 -22.37 -7.00
C GLN A 659 1.57 -22.59 -8.37
N ARG A 660 2.88 -22.34 -8.51
CA ARG A 660 3.65 -22.69 -9.71
C ARG A 660 3.70 -24.20 -9.92
N GLN A 661 4.13 -24.95 -8.91
CA GLN A 661 4.41 -26.39 -9.05
C GLN A 661 3.14 -27.26 -9.08
N LEU A 662 2.12 -26.95 -8.28
CA LEU A 662 0.90 -27.76 -8.16
C LEU A 662 -0.21 -27.28 -9.10
N ASN A 663 -0.41 -25.96 -9.20
CA ASN A 663 -1.52 -25.40 -9.98
C ASN A 663 -1.10 -24.94 -11.39
N GLY A 664 0.20 -24.95 -11.72
CA GLY A 664 0.72 -24.54 -13.03
C GLY A 664 0.65 -23.04 -13.30
N ALA A 665 0.66 -22.20 -12.27
CA ALA A 665 0.63 -20.75 -12.45
C ALA A 665 1.94 -20.22 -13.06
N THR A 666 1.85 -19.33 -14.06
CA THR A 666 3.02 -18.80 -14.79
C THR A 666 3.49 -17.42 -14.32
N ILE A 667 2.68 -16.71 -13.51
CA ILE A 667 2.92 -15.28 -13.17
C ILE A 667 3.33 -15.07 -11.71
N ALA A 668 3.06 -16.02 -10.80
CA ALA A 668 3.31 -15.84 -9.37
C ALA A 668 4.80 -15.85 -9.07
N GLU A 669 5.41 -14.81 -8.53
CA GLU A 669 6.86 -14.73 -8.29
C GLU A 669 7.19 -14.98 -6.82
N PRO A 670 7.85 -16.10 -6.46
CA PRO A 670 8.20 -16.37 -5.08
C PRO A 670 9.35 -15.47 -4.63
N ALA A 671 9.29 -14.98 -3.40
CA ALA A 671 10.41 -14.31 -2.77
C ALA A 671 11.63 -15.26 -2.65
N PRO A 672 12.87 -14.73 -2.54
CA PRO A 672 14.08 -15.54 -2.57
C PRO A 672 14.08 -16.72 -1.57
N TYR A 673 14.39 -17.92 -2.06
CA TYR A 673 14.52 -19.15 -1.27
C TYR A 673 15.60 -20.07 -1.89
N ARG A 674 16.00 -21.13 -1.16
CA ARG A 674 17.03 -22.07 -1.63
C ARG A 674 16.45 -23.31 -2.29
N ASP A 675 15.58 -24.03 -1.58
CA ASP A 675 15.01 -25.30 -2.05
C ASP A 675 13.68 -25.60 -1.32
N ILE A 676 12.81 -26.37 -1.96
CA ILE A 676 11.56 -26.87 -1.37
C ILE A 676 11.39 -28.38 -1.63
N GLN A 677 10.95 -29.12 -0.60
CA GLN A 677 10.74 -30.56 -0.64
C GLN A 677 9.39 -30.93 -0.03
N GLY A 678 8.80 -32.07 -0.43
CA GLY A 678 7.54 -32.56 0.12
C GLY A 678 6.29 -31.94 -0.52
N LEU A 679 6.42 -31.25 -1.65
CA LEU A 679 5.28 -30.73 -2.41
C LEU A 679 4.51 -31.85 -3.13
N GLU A 680 5.17 -32.97 -3.41
CA GLU A 680 4.59 -34.18 -4.00
C GLU A 680 3.48 -34.84 -3.15
N HIS A 681 3.33 -34.40 -1.89
CA HIS A 681 2.23 -34.84 -1.03
C HIS A 681 0.90 -34.12 -1.31
N PHE A 682 0.90 -33.14 -2.21
CA PHE A 682 -0.28 -32.30 -2.51
C PHE A 682 -0.64 -32.36 -4.00
N ASP A 683 -1.94 -32.35 -4.28
CA ASP A 683 -2.47 -32.25 -5.65
C ASP A 683 -2.60 -30.81 -6.13
N LYS A 684 -2.88 -29.89 -5.19
CA LYS A 684 -3.15 -28.47 -5.45
C LYS A 684 -2.99 -27.64 -4.17
N VAL A 685 -2.74 -26.35 -4.37
CA VAL A 685 -2.80 -25.34 -3.31
C VAL A 685 -4.00 -24.41 -3.51
N ILE A 686 -4.63 -24.01 -2.41
CA ILE A 686 -5.73 -23.05 -2.39
C ILE A 686 -5.39 -21.96 -1.38
N ASP A 687 -5.29 -20.74 -1.86
CA ASP A 687 -5.23 -19.55 -1.03
C ASP A 687 -6.64 -18.98 -0.83
N ILE A 688 -6.97 -18.71 0.44
CA ILE A 688 -8.24 -18.13 0.88
C ILE A 688 -7.90 -16.83 1.62
N ASP A 689 -7.67 -15.78 0.83
CA ASP A 689 -7.33 -14.44 1.30
C ASP A 689 -8.58 -13.56 1.51
N GLN A 690 -8.38 -12.42 2.17
CA GLN A 690 -9.44 -11.43 2.45
C GLN A 690 -9.73 -10.48 1.27
N SER A 691 -9.07 -10.66 0.11
CA SER A 691 -9.32 -9.80 -1.04
C SER A 691 -10.79 -9.86 -1.47
N PRO A 692 -11.38 -8.75 -1.96
CA PRO A 692 -12.78 -8.75 -2.39
C PRO A 692 -13.05 -9.81 -3.45
N ILE A 693 -14.15 -10.57 -3.33
CA ILE A 693 -14.55 -11.57 -4.35
C ILE A 693 -14.82 -10.93 -5.73
N GLY A 694 -15.03 -9.61 -5.76
CA GLY A 694 -15.02 -8.80 -6.97
C GLY A 694 -15.07 -7.31 -6.65
N ARG A 695 -14.64 -6.49 -7.60
CA ARG A 695 -14.55 -5.02 -7.46
C ARG A 695 -15.75 -4.26 -8.01
N THR A 696 -16.76 -4.97 -8.50
CA THR A 696 -17.95 -4.38 -9.11
C THR A 696 -19.23 -4.94 -8.49
N PRO A 697 -20.35 -4.20 -8.52
CA PRO A 697 -21.65 -4.69 -8.03
C PRO A 697 -22.19 -5.94 -8.73
N ARG A 698 -21.57 -6.36 -9.84
CA ARG A 698 -21.91 -7.59 -10.58
C ARG A 698 -21.45 -8.86 -9.89
N SER A 699 -20.39 -8.76 -9.09
CA SER A 699 -19.91 -9.88 -8.30
C SER A 699 -20.74 -9.97 -7.03
N ASN A 700 -21.19 -11.17 -6.67
CA ASN A 700 -22.01 -11.43 -5.48
C ASN A 700 -21.87 -12.91 -5.06
N PRO A 701 -22.34 -13.30 -3.87
CA PRO A 701 -22.25 -14.68 -3.40
C PRO A 701 -22.82 -15.70 -4.39
N ALA A 702 -23.96 -15.40 -5.03
CA ALA A 702 -24.59 -16.32 -5.99
C ALA A 702 -23.76 -16.54 -7.27
N THR A 703 -23.13 -15.50 -7.80
CA THR A 703 -22.25 -15.63 -8.98
C THR A 703 -20.94 -16.33 -8.63
N TYR A 704 -20.34 -15.99 -7.49
CA TYR A 704 -19.03 -16.52 -7.08
C TYR A 704 -19.08 -18.03 -6.76
N THR A 705 -20.09 -18.47 -6.01
CA THR A 705 -20.31 -19.90 -5.67
C THR A 705 -20.89 -20.71 -6.83
N GLY A 706 -21.27 -20.05 -7.93
CA GLY A 706 -21.93 -20.68 -9.07
C GLY A 706 -23.31 -21.22 -8.75
N VAL A 707 -24.00 -20.67 -7.74
CA VAL A 707 -25.43 -20.92 -7.45
C VAL A 707 -26.31 -20.27 -8.51
N PHE A 708 -25.88 -19.14 -9.07
CA PHE A 708 -26.72 -18.35 -9.97
C PHE A 708 -27.02 -19.01 -11.32
N THR A 709 -26.13 -19.85 -11.84
CA THR A 709 -26.37 -20.53 -13.12
C THR A 709 -27.55 -21.51 -13.06
N PRO A 710 -27.59 -22.49 -12.12
CA PRO A 710 -28.76 -23.35 -11.96
C PRO A 710 -30.04 -22.56 -11.65
N VAL A 711 -29.96 -21.47 -10.88
CA VAL A 711 -31.13 -20.60 -10.62
C VAL A 711 -31.69 -20.03 -11.93
N ARG A 712 -30.84 -19.51 -12.83
CA ARG A 712 -31.29 -19.00 -14.14
C ARG A 712 -31.89 -20.08 -15.03
N GLU A 713 -31.38 -21.31 -14.95
CA GLU A 713 -31.95 -22.46 -15.66
C GLU A 713 -33.35 -22.81 -15.15
N LEU A 714 -33.58 -22.77 -13.83
CA LEU A 714 -34.91 -22.95 -13.24
C LEU A 714 -35.90 -21.89 -13.73
N PHE A 715 -35.49 -20.62 -13.75
CA PHE A 715 -36.32 -19.52 -14.26
C PHE A 715 -36.60 -19.63 -15.76
N ALA A 716 -35.65 -20.07 -16.58
CA ALA A 716 -35.90 -20.35 -18.00
C ALA A 716 -36.80 -21.58 -18.21
N GLY A 717 -36.83 -22.48 -17.23
CA GLY A 717 -37.62 -23.71 -17.26
C GLY A 717 -39.12 -23.54 -17.01
N VAL A 718 -39.57 -22.42 -16.42
CA VAL A 718 -41.01 -22.23 -16.09
C VAL A 718 -41.87 -22.05 -17.35
N PRO A 719 -43.15 -22.47 -17.34
CA PRO A 719 -44.03 -22.41 -18.52
C PRO A 719 -44.11 -21.03 -19.17
N GLU A 720 -44.20 -19.97 -18.37
CA GLU A 720 -44.28 -18.58 -18.82
C GLU A 720 -43.00 -18.12 -19.52
N SER A 721 -41.83 -18.58 -19.08
CA SER A 721 -40.55 -18.29 -19.75
C SER A 721 -40.46 -18.99 -21.09
N ARG A 722 -40.89 -20.27 -21.14
CA ARG A 722 -40.86 -21.07 -22.37
C ARG A 722 -41.78 -20.50 -23.43
N SER A 723 -42.98 -20.04 -23.06
CA SER A 723 -43.92 -19.43 -24.02
C SER A 723 -43.41 -18.10 -24.59
N ARG A 724 -42.62 -17.35 -23.80
CA ARG A 724 -41.97 -16.10 -24.23
C ARG A 724 -40.60 -16.29 -24.90
N GLY A 725 -40.12 -17.53 -25.03
CA GLY A 725 -38.81 -17.83 -25.61
C GLY A 725 -37.62 -17.35 -24.77
N TYR A 726 -37.82 -17.16 -23.46
CA TYR A 726 -36.75 -16.69 -22.57
C TYR A 726 -35.78 -17.81 -22.23
N THR A 727 -34.50 -17.56 -22.50
CA THR A 727 -33.38 -18.44 -22.17
C THR A 727 -32.74 -18.04 -20.83
N PRO A 728 -31.83 -18.85 -20.26
CA PRO A 728 -31.07 -18.45 -19.06
C PRO A 728 -30.29 -17.14 -19.21
N GLY A 729 -30.04 -16.69 -20.46
CA GLY A 729 -29.43 -15.40 -20.76
C GLY A 729 -30.30 -14.21 -20.35
N ARG A 730 -31.63 -14.29 -20.51
CA ARG A 730 -32.59 -13.24 -20.10
C ARG A 730 -32.48 -12.95 -18.60
N PHE A 731 -32.26 -13.98 -17.81
CA PHE A 731 -32.17 -13.92 -16.36
C PHE A 731 -30.76 -13.54 -15.85
N SER A 732 -29.82 -13.27 -16.74
CA SER A 732 -28.49 -12.78 -16.37
C SER A 732 -28.46 -11.25 -16.34
N PHE A 733 -28.14 -10.65 -15.19
CA PHE A 733 -27.92 -9.20 -15.12
C PHE A 733 -26.64 -8.76 -15.87
N ASN A 734 -25.76 -9.69 -16.24
CA ASN A 734 -24.53 -9.41 -17.02
C ASN A 734 -24.75 -9.33 -18.54
N VAL A 735 -25.90 -9.77 -19.04
CA VAL A 735 -26.17 -9.94 -20.49
C VAL A 735 -27.29 -9.00 -20.92
N ARG A 736 -27.15 -8.39 -22.10
CA ARG A 736 -28.23 -7.60 -22.71
C ARG A 736 -29.44 -8.48 -23.00
N GLY A 737 -30.64 -7.95 -22.78
CA GLY A 737 -31.90 -8.65 -23.03
C GLY A 737 -32.88 -8.53 -21.88
N GLY A 738 -32.50 -8.95 -20.66
CA GLY A 738 -33.40 -8.88 -19.48
C GLY A 738 -32.98 -7.93 -18.37
N ARG A 739 -31.72 -7.49 -18.37
CA ARG A 739 -31.22 -6.50 -17.41
C ARG A 739 -31.84 -5.11 -17.62
N CYS A 740 -31.76 -4.25 -16.61
CA CYS A 740 -32.04 -2.83 -16.76
C CYS A 740 -30.91 -2.16 -17.55
N GLU A 741 -31.25 -1.41 -18.61
CA GLU A 741 -30.24 -0.79 -19.47
C GLU A 741 -29.64 0.50 -18.89
N ALA A 742 -30.36 1.22 -18.02
CA ALA A 742 -29.83 2.43 -17.37
C ALA A 742 -28.63 2.14 -16.45
N CYS A 743 -28.73 1.12 -15.58
CA CYS A 743 -27.62 0.68 -14.74
C CYS A 743 -26.83 -0.48 -15.33
N GLN A 744 -27.16 -0.90 -16.56
CA GLN A 744 -26.57 -2.06 -17.23
C GLN A 744 -26.51 -3.34 -16.37
N GLY A 745 -27.50 -3.52 -15.49
CA GLY A 745 -27.61 -4.67 -14.59
C GLY A 745 -26.96 -4.54 -13.22
N ASP A 746 -26.26 -3.43 -12.93
CA ASP A 746 -25.60 -3.24 -11.63
C ASP A 746 -26.62 -2.99 -10.50
N GLY A 747 -27.76 -2.39 -10.83
CA GLY A 747 -28.83 -2.01 -9.90
C GLY A 747 -28.59 -0.68 -9.20
N VAL A 748 -27.34 -0.23 -9.18
CA VAL A 748 -26.89 1.04 -8.61
C VAL A 748 -26.15 1.86 -9.67
N ILE A 749 -26.01 3.16 -9.43
CA ILE A 749 -25.22 4.09 -10.22
C ILE A 749 -24.14 4.66 -9.30
N LYS A 750 -22.89 4.66 -9.76
CA LYS A 750 -21.77 5.25 -9.03
C LYS A 750 -21.82 6.77 -9.21
N VAL A 751 -21.84 7.50 -8.09
CA VAL A 751 -21.78 8.97 -8.06
C VAL A 751 -20.40 9.37 -7.53
N GLU A 752 -19.65 10.11 -8.34
CA GLU A 752 -18.32 10.59 -7.97
C GLU A 752 -18.43 11.77 -7.02
N MET A 753 -17.70 11.70 -5.90
CA MET A 753 -17.71 12.71 -4.85
C MET A 753 -16.34 13.39 -4.78
N HIS A 754 -16.30 14.72 -4.69
CA HIS A 754 -15.03 15.45 -4.73
C HIS A 754 -14.21 15.34 -3.44
N PHE A 755 -14.87 15.33 -2.27
CA PHE A 755 -14.22 15.35 -0.95
C PHE A 755 -14.58 14.16 -0.06
N LEU A 756 -15.60 13.40 -0.45
CA LEU A 756 -16.05 12.20 0.24
C LEU A 756 -15.76 10.98 -0.65
N PRO A 757 -15.71 9.76 -0.09
CA PRO A 757 -15.65 8.57 -0.92
C PRO A 757 -16.82 8.49 -1.90
N ASP A 758 -16.56 7.96 -3.10
CA ASP A 758 -17.62 7.71 -4.09
C ASP A 758 -18.71 6.84 -3.49
N ILE A 759 -19.96 7.15 -3.82
CA ILE A 759 -21.12 6.43 -3.31
C ILE A 759 -21.89 5.73 -4.43
N TYR A 760 -22.62 4.68 -4.07
CA TYR A 760 -23.53 3.99 -4.97
C TYR A 760 -24.96 4.35 -4.61
N VAL A 761 -25.69 4.92 -5.57
CA VAL A 761 -27.10 5.29 -5.40
C VAL A 761 -27.98 4.28 -6.15
N PRO A 762 -29.11 3.82 -5.60
CA PRO A 762 -30.05 2.96 -6.32
C PRO A 762 -30.45 3.55 -7.68
N CYS A 763 -30.49 2.73 -8.72
CA CYS A 763 -30.88 3.18 -10.05
C CYS A 763 -32.37 3.60 -10.08
N ASP A 764 -32.67 4.81 -10.53
CA ASP A 764 -34.05 5.35 -10.57
C ASP A 764 -35.02 4.51 -11.41
N GLN A 765 -34.54 3.89 -12.50
CA GLN A 765 -35.39 3.12 -13.42
C GLN A 765 -35.80 1.76 -12.86
N CYS A 766 -34.85 1.00 -12.33
CA CYS A 766 -35.13 -0.35 -11.80
C CYS A 766 -35.31 -0.38 -10.29
N LYS A 767 -35.05 0.73 -9.58
CA LYS A 767 -35.07 0.85 -8.12
C LYS A 767 -34.25 -0.24 -7.44
N GLY A 768 -33.02 -0.46 -7.91
CA GLY A 768 -32.14 -1.52 -7.37
C GLY A 768 -32.39 -2.92 -7.92
N LYS A 769 -33.49 -3.18 -8.65
CA LYS A 769 -33.90 -4.54 -9.02
C LYS A 769 -33.04 -5.22 -10.09
N ARG A 770 -32.10 -4.51 -10.74
CA ARG A 770 -31.19 -4.99 -11.81
C ARG A 770 -31.83 -5.43 -13.13
N TYR A 771 -33.14 -5.68 -13.17
CA TYR A 771 -33.85 -6.19 -14.34
C TYR A 771 -34.90 -5.21 -14.88
N ASN A 772 -35.27 -5.37 -16.15
CA ASN A 772 -36.44 -4.69 -16.71
C ASN A 772 -37.74 -5.34 -16.21
N ARG A 773 -38.84 -4.61 -16.38
CA ARG A 773 -40.16 -5.00 -15.88
C ARG A 773 -40.60 -6.36 -16.45
N GLU A 774 -40.39 -6.58 -17.74
CA GLU A 774 -40.85 -7.79 -18.45
C GLU A 774 -40.16 -9.06 -17.94
N THR A 775 -38.90 -8.95 -17.50
CA THR A 775 -38.16 -10.07 -16.90
C THR A 775 -38.67 -10.38 -15.49
N LEU A 776 -39.10 -9.36 -14.75
CA LEU A 776 -39.65 -9.50 -13.40
C LEU A 776 -41.10 -9.99 -13.37
N GLU A 777 -41.76 -10.17 -14.52
CA GLU A 777 -43.07 -10.84 -14.59
C GLU A 777 -42.96 -12.36 -14.39
N ILE A 778 -41.78 -12.93 -14.66
CA ILE A 778 -41.53 -14.37 -14.52
C ILE A 778 -41.30 -14.71 -13.06
N LYS A 779 -42.02 -15.73 -12.58
CA LYS A 779 -41.95 -16.20 -11.20
C LYS A 779 -41.60 -17.69 -11.14
N TYR A 780 -40.73 -18.05 -10.21
CA TYR A 780 -40.47 -19.42 -9.79
C TYR A 780 -40.93 -19.58 -8.35
N LYS A 781 -41.82 -20.55 -8.07
CA LYS A 781 -42.49 -20.72 -6.77
C LYS A 781 -43.05 -19.39 -6.20
N GLY A 782 -43.69 -18.59 -7.06
CA GLY A 782 -44.31 -17.32 -6.67
C GLY A 782 -43.36 -16.12 -6.52
N LYS A 783 -42.05 -16.31 -6.64
CA LYS A 783 -41.04 -15.24 -6.51
C LYS A 783 -40.31 -14.95 -7.82
N THR A 784 -40.05 -13.68 -8.06
CA THR A 784 -39.25 -13.18 -9.20
C THR A 784 -37.77 -13.45 -8.98
N ILE A 785 -36.96 -13.32 -10.04
CA ILE A 785 -35.51 -13.52 -9.91
C ILE A 785 -34.84 -12.51 -8.98
N HIS A 786 -35.35 -11.28 -8.93
CA HIS A 786 -34.85 -10.27 -8.00
C HIS A 786 -35.18 -10.66 -6.55
N GLU A 787 -36.41 -11.08 -6.27
CA GLU A 787 -36.82 -11.53 -4.93
C GLU A 787 -36.03 -12.76 -4.46
N VAL A 788 -35.65 -13.66 -5.38
CA VAL A 788 -34.75 -14.78 -5.07
C VAL A 788 -33.34 -14.29 -4.77
N LEU A 789 -32.81 -13.33 -5.53
CA LEU A 789 -31.51 -12.73 -5.25
C LEU A 789 -31.49 -11.90 -3.96
N ASP A 790 -32.64 -11.41 -3.51
CA ASP A 790 -32.78 -10.63 -2.28
C ASP A 790 -32.98 -11.51 -1.03
N MET A 791 -33.19 -12.82 -1.20
CA MET A 791 -33.21 -13.76 -0.08
C MET A 791 -31.86 -13.82 0.61
N THR A 792 -31.90 -13.96 1.93
CA THR A 792 -30.77 -14.43 2.73
C THR A 792 -30.37 -15.85 2.32
N ILE A 793 -29.13 -16.24 2.61
CA ILE A 793 -28.65 -17.61 2.35
C ILE A 793 -29.48 -18.64 3.13
N GLU A 794 -29.88 -18.31 4.36
CA GLU A 794 -30.77 -19.14 5.18
C GLU A 794 -32.12 -19.39 4.49
N GLU A 795 -32.82 -18.33 4.09
CA GLU A 795 -34.10 -18.44 3.36
C GLU A 795 -33.94 -19.17 2.02
N ALA A 796 -32.85 -18.90 1.29
CA ALA A 796 -32.59 -19.52 0.01
C ALA A 796 -32.35 -21.03 0.15
N ARG A 797 -31.64 -21.46 1.20
CA ARG A 797 -31.38 -22.88 1.44
C ARG A 797 -32.70 -23.64 1.56
N GLU A 798 -33.60 -23.17 2.43
CA GLU A 798 -34.94 -23.76 2.59
C GLU A 798 -35.74 -23.71 1.28
N PHE A 799 -35.72 -22.57 0.57
CA PHE A 799 -36.45 -22.39 -0.67
C PHE A 799 -36.02 -23.38 -1.79
N PHE A 800 -34.74 -23.75 -1.81
CA PHE A 800 -34.13 -24.65 -2.79
C PHE A 800 -33.91 -26.08 -2.31
N ASP A 801 -34.52 -26.52 -1.19
CA ASP A 801 -34.40 -27.88 -0.66
C ASP A 801 -34.72 -28.97 -1.70
N ALA A 802 -35.68 -28.70 -2.59
CA ALA A 802 -36.08 -29.61 -3.67
C ALA A 802 -35.01 -29.76 -4.78
N VAL A 803 -33.94 -28.97 -4.78
CA VAL A 803 -32.87 -28.97 -5.78
C VAL A 803 -31.53 -29.28 -5.09
N PRO A 804 -31.14 -30.57 -4.96
CA PRO A 804 -30.01 -30.99 -4.14
C PRO A 804 -28.67 -30.30 -4.48
N ALA A 805 -28.44 -29.99 -5.75
CA ALA A 805 -27.23 -29.30 -6.20
C ALA A 805 -27.14 -27.86 -5.68
N LEU A 806 -28.29 -27.17 -5.51
CA LEU A 806 -28.36 -25.85 -4.91
C LEU A 806 -28.31 -25.94 -3.39
N ALA A 807 -29.10 -26.82 -2.79
CA ALA A 807 -29.17 -27.02 -1.34
C ALA A 807 -27.78 -27.30 -0.73
N ARG A 808 -26.96 -28.15 -1.37
CA ARG A 808 -25.58 -28.43 -0.91
C ARG A 808 -24.68 -27.19 -0.90
N LYS A 809 -24.73 -26.36 -1.96
CA LYS A 809 -23.92 -25.14 -2.04
C LYS A 809 -24.37 -24.08 -1.04
N LEU A 810 -25.67 -23.98 -0.81
CA LEU A 810 -26.24 -23.06 0.18
C LEU A 810 -25.91 -23.52 1.61
N GLN A 811 -25.94 -24.84 1.86
CA GLN A 811 -25.50 -25.41 3.13
C GLN A 811 -24.06 -25.04 3.44
N THR A 812 -23.13 -25.17 2.48
CA THR A 812 -21.73 -24.78 2.71
C THR A 812 -21.56 -23.30 3.05
N LEU A 813 -22.46 -22.42 2.59
CA LEU A 813 -22.45 -21.01 3.00
C LEU A 813 -23.02 -20.80 4.42
N MET A 814 -24.00 -21.61 4.84
CA MET A 814 -24.49 -21.62 6.22
C MET A 814 -23.44 -22.15 7.19
N ASP A 815 -22.73 -23.21 6.80
CA ASP A 815 -21.73 -23.88 7.64
C ASP A 815 -20.57 -22.96 7.97
N VAL A 816 -20.20 -22.04 7.07
CA VAL A 816 -19.18 -20.99 7.30
C VAL A 816 -19.75 -19.72 7.97
N GLY A 817 -21.00 -19.74 8.45
CA GLY A 817 -21.60 -18.65 9.23
C GLY A 817 -22.14 -17.46 8.42
N LEU A 818 -22.41 -17.63 7.11
CA LEU A 818 -22.91 -16.54 6.24
C LEU A 818 -24.44 -16.57 6.06
N THR A 819 -25.18 -17.08 7.04
CA THR A 819 -26.65 -17.25 6.97
C THR A 819 -27.40 -15.97 6.60
N TYR A 820 -26.91 -14.82 7.08
CA TYR A 820 -27.55 -13.52 6.98
C TYR A 820 -27.32 -12.76 5.67
N ILE A 821 -26.32 -13.14 4.88
CA ILE A 821 -25.97 -12.44 3.64
C ILE A 821 -26.99 -12.75 2.55
N ARG A 822 -27.34 -11.75 1.73
CA ARG A 822 -28.25 -11.96 0.59
C ARG A 822 -27.51 -12.56 -0.60
N LEU A 823 -28.17 -13.45 -1.35
CA LEU A 823 -27.58 -14.12 -2.52
C LEU A 823 -27.01 -13.13 -3.56
N GLY A 824 -27.72 -12.04 -3.80
CA GLY A 824 -27.39 -10.99 -4.76
C GLY A 824 -26.63 -9.80 -4.18
N GLN A 825 -26.26 -9.82 -2.90
CA GLN A 825 -25.54 -8.74 -2.21
C GLN A 825 -24.25 -8.39 -2.95
N SER A 826 -24.01 -7.10 -3.15
CA SER A 826 -22.83 -6.63 -3.89
C SER A 826 -21.54 -7.10 -3.20
N ALA A 827 -20.59 -7.60 -3.98
CA ALA A 827 -19.25 -7.93 -3.47
C ALA A 827 -18.53 -6.72 -2.87
N THR A 828 -18.85 -5.50 -3.32
CA THR A 828 -18.25 -4.26 -2.82
C THR A 828 -18.74 -3.88 -1.42
N THR A 829 -19.84 -4.49 -0.95
CA THR A 829 -20.41 -4.26 0.38
C THR A 829 -20.12 -5.40 1.34
N LEU A 830 -19.36 -6.42 0.92
CA LEU A 830 -18.92 -7.49 1.80
C LEU A 830 -17.66 -7.07 2.56
N SER A 831 -17.55 -7.47 3.81
CA SER A 831 -16.29 -7.33 4.56
C SER A 831 -15.22 -8.29 4.01
N GLY A 832 -13.95 -8.04 4.36
CA GLY A 832 -12.84 -8.93 3.98
C GLY A 832 -13.05 -10.36 4.49
N GLY A 833 -13.45 -10.52 5.75
CA GLY A 833 -13.78 -11.82 6.34
C GLY A 833 -15.02 -12.49 5.75
N GLU A 834 -16.04 -11.73 5.35
CA GLU A 834 -17.19 -12.28 4.60
C GLU A 834 -16.76 -12.78 3.21
N ALA A 835 -15.98 -12.00 2.48
CA ALA A 835 -15.43 -12.39 1.18
C ALA A 835 -14.58 -13.67 1.29
N GLN A 836 -13.73 -13.76 2.31
CA GLN A 836 -12.92 -14.93 2.61
C GLN A 836 -13.78 -16.17 2.89
N ARG A 837 -14.81 -16.06 3.72
CA ARG A 837 -15.74 -17.16 4.01
C ARG A 837 -16.54 -17.60 2.79
N VAL A 838 -16.91 -16.69 1.87
CA VAL A 838 -17.52 -17.06 0.57
C VAL A 838 -16.56 -17.90 -0.28
N LYS A 839 -15.26 -17.59 -0.27
CA LYS A 839 -14.22 -18.38 -0.96
C LYS A 839 -14.08 -19.76 -0.32
N LEU A 840 -14.04 -19.82 1.01
CA LEU A 840 -13.99 -21.09 1.76
C LEU A 840 -15.21 -21.97 1.45
N ALA A 841 -16.42 -21.42 1.49
CA ALA A 841 -17.65 -22.15 1.14
C ALA A 841 -17.63 -22.72 -0.29
N ARG A 842 -17.08 -21.96 -1.25
CA ARG A 842 -16.92 -22.44 -2.63
C ARG A 842 -16.03 -23.68 -2.69
N GLU A 843 -14.94 -23.71 -1.92
CA GLU A 843 -14.03 -24.87 -1.91
C GLU A 843 -14.61 -26.06 -1.16
N LEU A 844 -15.32 -25.83 -0.05
CA LEU A 844 -16.08 -26.87 0.66
C LEU A 844 -17.14 -27.53 -0.21
N SER A 845 -17.72 -26.80 -1.17
CA SER A 845 -18.72 -27.34 -2.09
C SER A 845 -18.16 -28.31 -3.14
N LYS A 846 -16.82 -28.39 -3.28
CA LYS A 846 -16.15 -29.30 -4.22
C LYS A 846 -15.85 -30.64 -3.55
N ARG A 847 -15.63 -31.67 -4.37
CA ARG A 847 -15.13 -32.96 -3.85
C ARG A 847 -13.66 -32.81 -3.45
N GLY A 848 -13.36 -33.09 -2.19
CA GLY A 848 -11.98 -33.12 -1.68
C GLY A 848 -11.22 -34.36 -2.15
N THR A 849 -9.90 -34.22 -2.32
CA THR A 849 -8.99 -35.35 -2.60
C THR A 849 -8.27 -35.84 -1.35
N GLY A 850 -8.33 -35.08 -0.25
CA GLY A 850 -7.58 -35.35 0.98
C GLY A 850 -6.09 -35.03 0.87
N GLN A 851 -5.66 -34.41 -0.23
CA GLN A 851 -4.26 -34.04 -0.51
C GLN A 851 -4.18 -32.58 -0.99
N THR A 852 -4.99 -31.69 -0.40
CA THR A 852 -4.98 -30.26 -0.73
C THR A 852 -4.28 -29.45 0.36
N LEU A 853 -3.43 -28.49 -0.05
CA LEU A 853 -2.86 -27.49 0.84
C LEU A 853 -3.75 -26.24 0.86
N TYR A 854 -4.36 -25.94 2.00
CA TYR A 854 -5.13 -24.71 2.22
C TYR A 854 -4.26 -23.68 2.96
N ILE A 855 -4.24 -22.46 2.46
CA ILE A 855 -3.59 -21.31 3.10
C ILE A 855 -4.68 -20.30 3.42
N LEU A 856 -4.78 -19.89 4.69
CA LEU A 856 -5.73 -18.86 5.13
C LEU A 856 -4.98 -17.75 5.88
N ASP A 857 -5.27 -16.51 5.54
CA ASP A 857 -4.70 -15.34 6.18
C ASP A 857 -5.71 -14.69 7.13
N GLU A 858 -5.44 -14.75 8.44
CA GLU A 858 -6.25 -14.18 9.52
C GLU A 858 -7.77 -14.44 9.39
N PRO A 859 -8.21 -15.72 9.33
CA PRO A 859 -9.60 -16.05 9.06
C PRO A 859 -10.57 -15.71 10.19
N THR A 860 -10.08 -15.31 11.37
CA THR A 860 -10.93 -14.84 12.48
C THR A 860 -11.24 -13.35 12.45
N THR A 861 -10.70 -12.61 11.47
CA THR A 861 -11.02 -11.20 11.27
C THR A 861 -12.54 -10.99 11.15
N GLY A 862 -13.13 -10.08 11.93
CA GLY A 862 -14.56 -9.81 11.88
C GLY A 862 -15.46 -10.78 12.64
N LEU A 863 -14.89 -11.74 13.39
CA LEU A 863 -15.63 -12.84 14.00
C LEU A 863 -15.76 -12.69 15.52
N HIS A 864 -16.98 -12.88 16.00
CA HIS A 864 -17.26 -13.06 17.41
C HIS A 864 -16.82 -14.46 17.87
N PHE A 865 -16.59 -14.66 19.17
CA PHE A 865 -16.17 -15.95 19.75
C PHE A 865 -16.98 -17.17 19.25
N ALA A 866 -18.30 -17.02 19.15
CA ALA A 866 -19.18 -18.08 18.63
C ALA A 866 -18.95 -18.38 17.14
N ASP A 867 -18.66 -17.36 16.34
CA ASP A 867 -18.37 -17.52 14.91
C ASP A 867 -16.99 -18.14 14.70
N ILE A 868 -16.02 -17.84 15.58
CA ILE A 868 -14.70 -18.48 15.61
C ILE A 868 -14.85 -19.99 15.88
N GLN A 869 -15.66 -20.38 16.87
CA GLN A 869 -15.95 -21.80 17.13
C GLN A 869 -16.52 -22.49 15.89
N GLN A 870 -17.51 -21.88 15.23
CA GLN A 870 -18.12 -22.44 14.02
C GLN A 870 -17.09 -22.58 12.88
N LEU A 871 -16.24 -21.58 12.68
CA LEU A 871 -15.15 -21.65 11.70
C LEU A 871 -14.15 -22.76 12.01
N LEU A 872 -13.74 -22.89 13.28
CA LEU A 872 -12.82 -23.93 13.72
C LEU A 872 -13.38 -25.33 13.48
N ASP A 873 -14.68 -25.54 13.69
CA ASP A 873 -15.33 -26.82 13.40
C ASP A 873 -15.20 -27.19 11.90
N VAL A 874 -15.37 -26.20 11.01
CA VAL A 874 -15.21 -26.37 9.56
C VAL A 874 -13.74 -26.65 9.18
N LEU A 875 -12.79 -25.92 9.77
CA LEU A 875 -11.36 -26.12 9.50
C LEU A 875 -10.90 -27.49 10.00
N HIS A 876 -11.31 -27.90 11.20
CA HIS A 876 -11.05 -29.23 11.72
C HIS A 876 -11.65 -30.32 10.82
N GLN A 877 -12.87 -30.13 10.32
CA GLN A 877 -13.47 -31.07 9.36
C GLN A 877 -12.65 -31.19 8.07
N LEU A 878 -12.11 -30.08 7.55
CA LEU A 878 -11.23 -30.10 6.37
C LEU A 878 -9.92 -30.85 6.65
N ARG A 879 -9.33 -30.67 7.82
CA ARG A 879 -8.12 -31.35 8.28
C ARG A 879 -8.37 -32.85 8.47
N ASP A 880 -9.49 -33.23 9.06
CA ASP A 880 -9.89 -34.63 9.29
C ASP A 880 -10.16 -35.39 7.98
N GLN A 881 -10.44 -34.69 6.87
CA GLN A 881 -10.50 -35.28 5.53
C GLN A 881 -9.12 -35.57 4.91
N GLY A 882 -8.03 -35.29 5.63
CA GLY A 882 -6.64 -35.52 5.22
C GLY A 882 -5.93 -34.30 4.64
N ASN A 883 -6.62 -33.17 4.47
CA ASN A 883 -6.03 -31.96 3.91
C ASN A 883 -5.07 -31.30 4.91
N THR A 884 -4.14 -30.50 4.40
CA THR A 884 -3.25 -29.68 5.24
C THR A 884 -3.74 -28.26 5.25
N ILE A 885 -3.80 -27.65 6.43
CA ILE A 885 -4.29 -26.30 6.61
C ILE A 885 -3.18 -25.49 7.27
N VAL A 886 -2.75 -24.43 6.60
CA VAL A 886 -1.79 -23.45 7.11
C VAL A 886 -2.52 -22.14 7.31
N VAL A 887 -2.53 -21.65 8.54
CA VAL A 887 -3.23 -20.41 8.90
C VAL A 887 -2.25 -19.41 9.50
N ILE A 888 -2.28 -18.17 9.03
CA ILE A 888 -1.61 -17.06 9.71
C ILE A 888 -2.60 -16.50 10.73
N GLU A 889 -2.24 -16.53 12.01
CA GLU A 889 -3.13 -16.06 13.08
C GLU A 889 -2.43 -15.46 14.30
N HIS A 890 -3.19 -14.60 14.95
CA HIS A 890 -2.91 -13.93 16.20
C HIS A 890 -3.94 -14.29 17.28
N ASN A 891 -5.14 -14.76 16.90
CA ASN A 891 -6.19 -15.14 17.81
C ASN A 891 -5.80 -16.39 18.62
N LEU A 892 -5.77 -16.26 19.95
CA LEU A 892 -5.29 -17.32 20.82
C LEU A 892 -6.22 -18.55 20.86
N ASP A 893 -7.51 -18.41 20.58
CA ASP A 893 -8.43 -19.54 20.50
C ASP A 893 -8.14 -20.42 19.27
N VAL A 894 -7.70 -19.83 18.16
CA VAL A 894 -7.23 -20.59 17.00
C VAL A 894 -5.87 -21.22 17.29
N ILE A 895 -4.94 -20.45 17.85
CA ILE A 895 -3.58 -20.91 18.14
C ILE A 895 -3.60 -22.10 19.11
N LYS A 896 -4.42 -22.04 20.17
CA LYS A 896 -4.52 -23.13 21.16
C LYS A 896 -5.22 -24.38 20.62
N THR A 897 -5.99 -24.27 19.55
CA THR A 897 -6.70 -25.41 18.93
C THR A 897 -5.92 -26.06 17.79
N ALA A 898 -4.89 -25.39 17.25
CA ALA A 898 -3.99 -25.94 16.22
C ALA A 898 -3.26 -27.22 16.65
N ASP A 899 -2.98 -28.13 15.70
CA ASP A 899 -2.15 -29.32 15.98
C ASP A 899 -0.67 -28.94 16.08
N TRP A 900 -0.26 -27.94 15.28
CA TRP A 900 1.12 -27.50 15.15
C TRP A 900 1.18 -25.98 15.07
N ILE A 901 2.23 -25.39 15.62
CA ILE A 901 2.53 -23.96 15.59
C ILE A 901 3.93 -23.77 15.04
N VAL A 902 4.11 -22.73 14.22
CA VAL A 902 5.41 -22.16 13.88
C VAL A 902 5.42 -20.70 14.30
N ASP A 903 6.25 -20.34 15.27
CA ASP A 903 6.31 -18.99 15.83
C ASP A 903 7.51 -18.20 15.27
N LEU A 904 7.23 -17.03 14.71
CA LEU A 904 8.24 -16.15 14.11
C LEU A 904 8.53 -14.94 15.02
N GLY A 905 9.79 -14.53 15.08
CA GLY A 905 10.20 -13.35 15.85
C GLY A 905 11.71 -13.16 15.87
N PRO A 906 12.29 -12.69 16.99
CA PRO A 906 11.63 -12.30 18.25
C PRO A 906 10.82 -11.00 18.14
N GLU A 907 11.19 -10.10 17.23
CA GLU A 907 10.51 -8.82 17.02
C GLU A 907 10.00 -8.66 15.58
N GLY A 908 9.47 -7.49 15.23
CA GLY A 908 9.11 -7.11 13.86
C GLY A 908 10.26 -6.42 13.11
N GLY A 909 10.21 -6.41 11.77
CA GLY A 909 11.19 -5.74 10.93
C GLY A 909 12.58 -6.35 11.01
N SER A 910 13.62 -5.52 11.13
CA SER A 910 15.02 -5.96 11.23
C SER A 910 15.31 -6.80 12.47
N GLY A 911 14.51 -6.65 13.53
CA GLY A 911 14.61 -7.46 14.76
C GLY A 911 13.94 -8.83 14.65
N GLY A 912 13.25 -9.12 13.55
CA GLY A 912 12.52 -10.37 13.31
C GLY A 912 13.17 -11.28 12.28
N GLY A 913 12.32 -12.03 11.57
CA GLY A 913 12.70 -12.83 10.42
C GLY A 913 13.31 -14.18 10.74
N GLU A 914 13.08 -14.70 11.94
CA GLU A 914 13.57 -16.00 12.42
C GLU A 914 12.40 -16.86 12.90
N ILE A 915 12.51 -18.19 12.75
CA ILE A 915 11.59 -19.14 13.39
C ILE A 915 12.17 -19.46 14.77
N LEU A 916 11.46 -19.06 15.83
CA LEU A 916 11.91 -19.23 17.21
C LEU A 916 11.70 -20.66 17.70
N VAL A 917 10.51 -21.20 17.42
CA VAL A 917 10.08 -22.52 17.85
C VAL A 917 9.01 -23.04 16.90
N ALA A 918 9.02 -24.35 16.66
CA ALA A 918 7.97 -25.05 15.94
C ALA A 918 7.62 -26.34 16.69
N GLY A 919 6.34 -26.60 16.92
CA GLY A 919 5.91 -27.68 17.80
C GLY A 919 4.41 -27.70 18.04
N THR A 920 3.94 -28.53 18.96
CA THR A 920 2.57 -28.43 19.47
C THR A 920 2.39 -27.14 20.27
N PRO A 921 1.15 -26.67 20.51
CA PRO A 921 0.90 -25.53 21.39
C PRO A 921 1.59 -25.61 22.76
N GLU A 922 1.65 -26.80 23.34
CA GLU A 922 2.31 -27.04 24.63
C GLU A 922 3.84 -26.89 24.51
N THR A 923 4.43 -27.34 23.41
CA THR A 923 5.87 -27.18 23.13
C THR A 923 6.24 -25.69 22.95
N VAL A 924 5.41 -24.95 22.20
CA VAL A 924 5.63 -23.52 21.98
C VAL A 924 5.48 -22.73 23.29
N ALA A 925 4.52 -23.08 24.15
CA ALA A 925 4.28 -22.42 25.44
C ALA A 925 5.46 -22.52 26.43
N GLU A 926 6.44 -23.40 26.18
CA GLU A 926 7.67 -23.52 26.97
C GLU A 926 8.81 -22.61 26.47
N CYS A 927 8.69 -22.01 25.29
CA CYS A 927 9.73 -21.15 24.72
C CYS A 927 9.71 -19.74 25.35
N GLU A 928 10.71 -19.41 26.16
CA GLU A 928 10.79 -18.10 26.84
C GLU A 928 10.99 -16.91 25.89
N ALA A 929 11.63 -17.14 24.74
CA ALA A 929 11.87 -16.08 23.74
C ALA A 929 10.61 -15.74 22.92
N SER A 930 9.59 -16.59 22.95
CA SER A 930 8.36 -16.44 22.19
C SER A 930 7.38 -15.51 22.92
N HIS A 931 7.00 -14.40 22.27
CA HIS A 931 5.90 -13.57 22.77
C HIS A 931 4.58 -14.33 22.74
N THR A 932 4.36 -15.19 21.74
CA THR A 932 3.17 -16.03 21.65
C THR A 932 3.05 -16.97 22.85
N ALA A 933 4.15 -17.59 23.28
CA ALA A 933 4.19 -18.49 24.43
C ALA A 933 3.73 -17.82 25.73
N ARG A 934 4.09 -16.54 25.94
CA ARG A 934 3.67 -15.75 27.12
C ARG A 934 2.15 -15.70 27.26
N PHE A 935 1.42 -15.54 26.17
CA PHE A 935 -0.06 -15.43 26.17
C PHE A 935 -0.75 -16.78 26.00
N LEU A 936 -0.12 -17.74 25.34
CA LEU A 936 -0.67 -19.09 25.13
C LEU A 936 -0.62 -19.94 26.41
N LYS A 937 0.46 -19.84 27.19
CA LYS A 937 0.69 -20.67 28.37
C LYS A 937 -0.43 -20.61 29.44
N PRO A 938 -1.03 -19.44 29.76
CA PRO A 938 -2.17 -19.38 30.66
C PRO A 938 -3.43 -20.08 30.15
N MET A 939 -3.61 -20.17 28.82
CA MET A 939 -4.82 -20.73 28.20
C MET A 939 -4.81 -22.26 28.08
N LEU A 940 -3.64 -22.88 28.19
CA LEU A 940 -3.47 -24.35 28.12
C LEU A 940 -3.64 -25.05 29.48
N LYS A 941 -3.92 -24.29 30.56
CA LYS A 941 -4.01 -24.80 31.93
C LYS A 941 -5.38 -25.33 32.30
#